data_AF-A0A1E3B081-F1
#
_entry.id   AF-A0A1E3B081-F1
#
_cell.length_a   1.000
_cell.length_b   1.000
_cell.length_c   1.000
_cell.angle_alpha   90.00
_cell.angle_beta   90.00
_cell.angle_gamma   90.00
#
_symmetry.space_group_name_H-M   'P 1'
#
loop_
_entity.id
_entity.type
_entity.pdbx_description
1 polymer ?
#
loop_
_entity_poly.entity_id
_entity_poly.type
_entity_poly.pdbx_seq_one_letter_code
_entity_poly.pdbx_strand_id
1 'polypeptide(L)'
;MYIGDLHIHSRYSRATSRDCTPEYLDLWARKKGIDIVGTGDFTHPAWREELKEKLEPAEDGLYTLKDEYRIMDAGAPDNRKPRFVLTGEISSIYKKNEKVRKVHSLLLLPGLEEADRLARRLELIGNIHSDGRPILGLDCRDLLEIMLETVPEGVYVPAHIWTPHFSMFGAFSGFDTIEECFEDMTPYIHALETGLSSDPPMNWRISALDSYQLISNSDAHSPAKLGREANLFQIPLSYGGLAEAISTGNGLEGTIEFFPEEGKYHFDGHRKCSLCISPSEAAAYGNICPVCGKKLTIGVLHRVEQLADRKEDFVLSGAKPFESLVPLPEVIGACTGKSAASKKVLEQYESMLVKLGSEFEILRNIPVEDIKKAAGAPVAEGIHRLREGKVERTPGFDGEYGTIKLLTPSEIDGLEGQLSFFMEERLQEKKKATIVNDTESGKISASAREQGSGSETDKEAKEKDIIGGNAEELHKNSLSPAQQEAVSARDRAVAVIAGPGAGKTRTLISRICSLLEDRKIRPSEITAVTFTNKAAEEMRSRLEKLPEGKRISKELCIGTFHGICSKILGDRGEDFFVADEGLMEELAGKTITRFDLKLSVSRFLRELSLLKCGIQGLQSPVTEEAAAYYQEMLEEEKALDYDDLLLKTRKLFLDEDISAQEKQFRYLLVDEFQDINPVQYDLLRVWNKNGQELFVIGDPDQSVYGFRGSDSQCFARLEKDYPMLRTIRLTDNYRSTPEIVACALDVISHNKGPERNMRASNPAGASVRVVEAPGEMGEAIFIAKEINRLIGGIDMLDVEENHGGEVKRVRSFSDIAVLYRTHRQAQLLEKCLRQEGIPYVVAGREDFLLDKNVRGTLYFFQYLLCPEDLVSRSFCRKLIWPAEETMAEEQLSMLADKYGKKVRREKTEKLLEVWIKDRKLEESEAMSRLLNAAVLNPSMESFLETISFGSEGDVRRCGSRKFPADAVMLMTLHGAKGLEFPAVFLYGMRKGLMPLELGTAAGDMEEERRLFYVGMTRAAEELIITSSGEPSVFLGEISEEHAVMEKAKKEKPVEEVVQLSLFDMEWT
;
A
#
# COMPACT_ATOMS: atom_id res chain seq x y z
N MET A 1 36.31 -25.38 -0.42
CA MET A 1 34.86 -25.36 -0.52
C MET A 1 34.33 -24.75 0.77
N TYR A 2 33.52 -23.70 0.62
CA TYR A 2 32.89 -22.93 1.69
C TYR A 2 31.39 -23.17 1.67
N ILE A 3 30.75 -23.16 2.83
CA ILE A 3 29.28 -23.22 2.94
C ILE A 3 28.76 -21.81 3.22
N GLY A 4 27.81 -21.35 2.40
CA GLY A 4 27.24 -20.01 2.49
C GLY A 4 25.72 -20.00 2.66
N ASP A 5 25.22 -19.28 3.67
CA ASP A 5 23.78 -19.05 3.90
C ASP A 5 23.51 -17.54 3.91
N LEU A 6 22.88 -17.03 2.85
CA LEU A 6 22.88 -15.60 2.51
C LEU A 6 21.58 -14.89 2.91
N HIS A 7 20.48 -15.63 3.08
CA HIS A 7 19.16 -15.08 3.41
C HIS A 7 18.82 -15.34 4.88
N ILE A 8 18.95 -14.29 5.69
CA ILE A 8 18.68 -14.34 7.13
C ILE A 8 18.00 -13.03 7.58
N HIS A 9 17.35 -13.07 8.75
CA HIS A 9 16.78 -11.89 9.39
C HIS A 9 17.42 -11.55 10.73
N SER A 10 17.50 -10.25 10.99
CA SER A 10 17.90 -9.67 12.27
C SER A 10 16.72 -9.59 13.23
N ARG A 11 17.02 -9.33 14.52
CA ARG A 11 16.01 -9.05 15.55
C ARG A 11 15.11 -7.83 15.27
N TYR A 12 15.43 -7.02 14.28
CA TYR A 12 14.63 -5.85 13.88
C TYR A 12 13.55 -6.19 12.86
N SER A 13 13.58 -7.39 12.27
CA SER A 13 12.47 -7.89 11.45
C SER A 13 11.33 -8.48 12.30
N ARG A 14 10.10 -8.37 11.77
CA ARG A 14 8.94 -9.05 12.35
C ARG A 14 9.14 -10.57 12.42
N ALA A 15 8.51 -11.20 13.42
CA ALA A 15 8.50 -12.65 13.62
C ALA A 15 9.90 -13.29 13.84
N THR A 16 10.92 -12.50 14.13
CA THR A 16 12.30 -12.97 14.31
C THR A 16 12.70 -13.03 15.78
N SER A 17 13.56 -13.99 16.13
CA SER A 17 14.09 -14.13 17.50
C SER A 17 14.88 -12.88 17.93
N ARG A 18 14.78 -12.51 19.20
CA ARG A 18 15.63 -11.47 19.81
C ARG A 18 17.11 -11.84 19.80
N ASP A 19 17.41 -13.13 19.71
CA ASP A 19 18.76 -13.67 19.63
C ASP A 19 19.36 -13.58 18.22
N CYS A 20 18.64 -13.06 17.21
CA CYS A 20 19.24 -12.76 15.91
C CYS A 20 20.13 -11.50 15.99
N THR A 21 21.24 -11.61 16.74
CA THR A 21 22.30 -10.62 16.86
C THR A 21 23.60 -11.17 16.28
N PRO A 22 24.60 -10.33 15.92
CA PRO A 22 25.82 -10.81 15.27
C PRO A 22 26.57 -11.87 16.09
N GLU A 23 26.50 -11.79 17.42
CA GLU A 23 27.14 -12.72 18.35
C GLU A 23 26.58 -14.14 18.25
N TYR A 24 25.25 -14.26 18.22
CA TYR A 24 24.60 -15.56 18.12
C TYR A 24 24.65 -16.10 16.68
N LEU A 25 24.61 -15.23 15.67
CA LEU A 25 24.80 -15.65 14.28
C LEU A 25 26.21 -16.23 14.08
N ASP A 26 27.26 -15.62 14.63
CA ASP A 26 28.63 -16.17 14.64
C ASP A 26 28.68 -17.52 15.38
N LEU A 27 28.09 -17.60 16.57
CA LEU A 27 28.06 -18.82 17.37
C LEU A 27 27.41 -19.99 16.61
N TRP A 28 26.23 -19.75 16.04
CA TRP A 28 25.49 -20.77 15.33
C TRP A 28 26.13 -21.12 13.99
N ALA A 29 26.70 -20.15 13.27
CA ALA A 29 27.50 -20.44 12.07
C ALA A 29 28.67 -21.37 12.39
N ARG A 30 29.38 -21.17 13.51
CA ARG A 30 30.43 -22.09 13.98
C ARG A 30 29.91 -23.48 14.35
N LYS A 31 28.80 -23.57 15.10
CA LYS A 31 28.17 -24.86 15.45
C LYS A 31 27.73 -25.63 14.22
N LYS A 32 27.14 -24.94 13.25
CA LYS A 32 26.65 -25.53 11.99
C LYS A 32 27.79 -25.88 11.04
N GLY A 33 28.86 -25.10 11.04
CA GLY A 33 29.96 -25.21 10.09
C GLY A 33 29.77 -24.38 8.83
N ILE A 34 29.09 -23.23 8.96
CA ILE A 34 28.86 -22.25 7.89
C ILE A 34 30.06 -21.30 7.86
N ASP A 35 30.58 -21.05 6.66
CA ASP A 35 31.76 -20.21 6.44
C ASP A 35 31.40 -18.78 6.03
N ILE A 36 30.32 -18.59 5.28
CA ILE A 36 29.80 -17.29 4.87
C ILE A 36 28.34 -17.16 5.32
N VAL A 37 27.99 -16.10 6.02
CA VAL A 37 26.62 -15.86 6.49
C VAL A 37 26.18 -14.45 6.10
N GLY A 38 24.93 -14.31 5.65
CA GLY A 38 24.33 -12.99 5.47
C GLY A 38 24.25 -12.23 6.80
N THR A 39 24.18 -10.91 6.78
CA THR A 39 23.86 -10.12 7.98
C THR A 39 22.36 -9.98 8.20
N GLY A 40 21.57 -10.06 7.13
CA GLY A 40 20.16 -9.70 7.14
C GLY A 40 19.91 -8.20 7.33
N ASP A 41 18.74 -7.75 6.89
CA ASP A 41 18.09 -6.47 7.24
C ASP A 41 18.97 -5.20 7.23
N PHE A 42 19.95 -5.07 6.32
CA PHE A 42 20.82 -3.88 6.28
C PHE A 42 20.05 -2.56 6.14
N THR A 43 18.79 -2.60 5.71
CA THR A 43 17.91 -1.43 5.60
C THR A 43 17.69 -0.75 6.94
N HIS A 44 17.61 -1.50 8.05
CA HIS A 44 17.29 -0.94 9.36
C HIS A 44 18.47 -0.14 9.95
N PRO A 45 18.28 1.14 10.32
CA PRO A 45 19.39 2.00 10.75
C PRO A 45 20.03 1.55 12.06
N ALA A 46 19.24 1.15 13.05
CA ALA A 46 19.81 0.67 14.32
C ALA A 46 20.60 -0.64 14.13
N TRP A 47 20.22 -1.47 13.16
CA TRP A 47 20.95 -2.69 12.84
C TRP A 47 22.29 -2.38 12.18
N ARG A 48 22.31 -1.44 11.23
CA ARG A 48 23.57 -0.99 10.61
C ARG A 48 24.56 -0.42 11.62
N GLU A 49 24.10 0.36 12.58
CA GLU A 49 24.98 0.87 13.64
C GLU A 49 25.51 -0.26 14.53
N GLU A 50 24.68 -1.25 14.86
CA GLU A 50 25.12 -2.44 15.58
C GLU A 50 26.15 -3.27 14.79
N LEU A 51 25.96 -3.42 13.47
CA LEU A 51 26.92 -4.08 12.59
C LEU A 51 28.25 -3.32 12.52
N LYS A 52 28.24 -1.97 12.43
CA LYS A 52 29.45 -1.14 12.46
C LYS A 52 30.19 -1.23 13.79
N GLU A 53 29.44 -1.33 14.90
CA GLU A 53 30.02 -1.47 16.23
C GLU A 53 30.71 -2.83 16.39
N LYS A 54 30.05 -3.93 15.99
CA LYS A 54 30.46 -5.29 16.35
C LYS A 54 31.31 -5.99 15.29
N LEU A 55 31.17 -5.64 14.02
CA LEU A 55 31.92 -6.25 12.94
C LEU A 55 33.18 -5.46 12.60
N GLU A 56 34.19 -6.16 12.08
CA GLU A 56 35.40 -5.57 11.50
C GLU A 56 35.69 -6.18 10.12
N PRO A 57 36.30 -5.42 9.18
CA PRO A 57 36.67 -5.96 7.87
C PRO A 57 37.65 -7.13 7.99
N ALA A 58 37.41 -8.22 7.24
CA ALA A 58 38.27 -9.40 7.23
C ALA A 58 38.96 -9.61 5.87
N GLU A 59 38.17 -9.75 4.81
CA GLU A 59 38.62 -9.79 3.42
C GLU A 59 37.82 -8.77 2.59
N ASP A 60 38.16 -8.63 1.31
CA ASP A 60 37.51 -7.67 0.42
C ASP A 60 35.98 -7.89 0.37
N GLY A 61 35.25 -6.92 0.92
CA GLY A 61 33.78 -6.93 1.07
C GLY A 61 33.20 -7.97 2.05
N LEU A 62 34.02 -8.60 2.89
CA LEU A 62 33.60 -9.54 3.92
C LEU A 62 34.03 -9.09 5.32
N TYR A 63 33.20 -9.37 6.30
CA TYR A 63 33.39 -8.93 7.69
C TYR A 63 33.51 -10.11 8.65
N THR A 64 34.13 -9.91 9.80
CA THR A 64 34.14 -10.88 10.90
C THR A 64 33.66 -10.20 12.18
N LEU A 65 33.11 -10.98 13.11
CA LEU A 65 32.78 -10.48 14.44
C LEU A 65 34.07 -10.18 15.21
N LYS A 66 34.16 -9.00 15.83
CA LYS A 66 35.30 -8.63 16.68
C LYS A 66 35.41 -9.59 17.85
N ASP A 67 36.65 -9.96 18.20
CA ASP A 67 36.92 -11.01 19.19
C ASP A 67 36.32 -10.73 20.58
N GLU A 68 36.08 -9.46 20.95
CA GLU A 68 35.47 -9.07 22.23
C GLU A 68 33.96 -9.38 22.35
N TYR A 69 33.26 -9.50 21.22
CA TYR A 69 31.82 -9.84 21.19
C TYR A 69 31.57 -11.33 20.93
N ARG A 70 32.63 -12.14 20.74
CA ARG A 70 32.47 -13.56 20.42
C ARG A 70 32.05 -14.38 21.64
N ILE A 71 30.99 -15.16 21.48
CA ILE A 71 30.50 -16.08 22.53
C ILE A 71 31.36 -17.35 22.51
N MET A 72 31.99 -17.63 23.65
CA MET A 72 32.78 -18.84 23.87
C MET A 72 31.86 -20.00 24.27
N ASP A 73 31.91 -21.09 23.50
CA ASP A 73 31.07 -22.27 23.70
C ASP A 73 31.88 -23.54 23.36
N ALA A 74 31.76 -24.58 24.18
CA ALA A 74 32.55 -25.80 24.03
C ALA A 74 32.21 -26.58 22.74
N GLY A 75 30.98 -26.50 22.25
CA GLY A 75 30.51 -27.10 21.00
C GLY A 75 30.78 -26.25 19.76
N ALA A 76 31.42 -25.08 19.91
CA ALA A 76 31.76 -24.19 18.81
C ALA A 76 33.24 -23.75 18.92
N PRO A 77 34.21 -24.63 18.57
CA PRO A 77 35.63 -24.35 18.76
C PRO A 77 36.08 -23.06 18.05
N ASP A 78 37.01 -22.34 18.68
CA ASP A 78 37.43 -20.99 18.28
C ASP A 78 38.32 -20.95 17.02
N ASN A 79 38.58 -22.11 16.43
CA ASN A 79 39.40 -22.26 15.23
C ASN A 79 38.68 -21.86 13.93
N ARG A 80 37.35 -21.72 13.95
CA ARG A 80 36.55 -21.25 12.81
C ARG A 80 36.13 -19.80 13.02
N LYS A 81 36.39 -18.95 12.03
CA LYS A 81 35.89 -17.58 11.97
C LYS A 81 34.96 -17.46 10.76
N PRO A 82 33.63 -17.47 10.92
CA PRO A 82 32.68 -17.18 9.85
C PRO A 82 32.91 -15.79 9.25
N ARG A 83 32.47 -15.60 8.00
CA ARG A 83 32.47 -14.30 7.33
C ARG A 83 31.05 -13.81 7.13
N PHE A 84 30.82 -12.55 7.44
CA PHE A 84 29.57 -11.85 7.21
C PHE A 84 29.62 -11.13 5.87
N VAL A 85 28.57 -11.29 5.07
CA VAL A 85 28.29 -10.49 3.88
C VAL A 85 27.02 -9.68 4.11
N LEU A 86 27.00 -8.43 3.65
CA LEU A 86 25.87 -7.54 3.89
C LEU A 86 24.70 -7.98 3.03
N THR A 87 23.62 -8.40 3.68
CA THR A 87 22.39 -8.84 3.00
C THR A 87 21.16 -8.20 3.61
N GLY A 88 20.07 -8.13 2.84
CA GLY A 88 18.79 -7.63 3.33
C GLY A 88 17.65 -7.95 2.38
N GLU A 89 16.50 -8.30 2.94
CA GLU A 89 15.28 -8.57 2.19
C GLU A 89 14.41 -7.30 2.12
N ILE A 90 13.84 -7.03 0.96
CA ILE A 90 12.87 -5.95 0.75
C ILE A 90 11.56 -6.56 0.25
N SER A 91 10.44 -6.18 0.86
CA SER A 91 9.11 -6.59 0.42
C SER A 91 8.50 -5.51 -0.48
N SER A 92 8.23 -5.86 -1.73
CA SER A 92 7.64 -4.96 -2.73
C SER A 92 6.16 -5.29 -2.91
N ILE A 93 5.26 -4.37 -2.54
CA ILE A 93 3.81 -4.53 -2.68
C ILE A 93 3.24 -3.40 -3.54
N TYR A 94 2.79 -3.73 -4.75
CA TYR A 94 2.38 -2.73 -5.74
C TYR A 94 1.38 -3.29 -6.75
N LYS A 95 0.74 -2.42 -7.55
CA LYS A 95 -0.19 -2.83 -8.61
C LYS A 95 0.52 -2.86 -9.97
N LYS A 96 0.44 -4.00 -10.67
CA LYS A 96 0.97 -4.17 -12.04
C LYS A 96 0.11 -5.18 -12.81
N ASN A 97 -0.20 -4.87 -14.07
CA ASN A 97 -1.07 -5.68 -14.93
C ASN A 97 -2.43 -6.02 -14.27
N GLU A 98 -3.07 -5.01 -13.66
CA GLU A 98 -4.36 -5.12 -12.94
C GLU A 98 -4.37 -6.09 -11.74
N LYS A 99 -3.21 -6.58 -11.31
CA LYS A 99 -3.04 -7.46 -10.14
C LYS A 99 -2.15 -6.79 -9.09
N VAL A 100 -2.39 -7.13 -7.84
CA VAL A 100 -1.52 -6.76 -6.73
C VAL A 100 -0.38 -7.77 -6.69
N ARG A 101 0.84 -7.26 -6.81
CA ARG A 101 2.08 -8.01 -6.80
C ARG A 101 2.71 -7.89 -5.43
N LYS A 102 3.21 -9.01 -4.92
CA LYS A 102 3.92 -9.11 -3.65
C LYS A 102 5.14 -9.97 -3.88
N VAL A 103 6.30 -9.33 -3.91
CA VAL A 103 7.54 -10.01 -4.25
C VAL A 103 8.60 -9.59 -3.25
N HIS A 104 9.30 -10.58 -2.72
CA HIS A 104 10.45 -10.34 -1.88
C HIS A 104 11.75 -10.43 -2.69
N SER A 105 12.71 -9.61 -2.29
CA SER A 105 13.98 -9.48 -3.00
C SER A 105 15.12 -9.45 -2.00
N LEU A 106 16.05 -10.39 -2.15
CA LEU A 106 17.28 -10.45 -1.40
C LEU A 106 18.34 -9.62 -2.13
N LEU A 107 18.90 -8.64 -1.44
CA LEU A 107 20.01 -7.84 -1.94
C LEU A 107 21.29 -8.19 -1.20
N LEU A 108 22.38 -8.38 -1.93
CA LEU A 108 23.72 -8.55 -1.39
C LEU A 108 24.56 -7.34 -1.78
N LEU A 109 25.32 -6.81 -0.82
CA LEU A 109 26.09 -5.58 -0.99
C LEU A 109 27.56 -5.79 -0.59
N PRO A 110 28.50 -5.08 -1.25
CA PRO A 110 29.94 -5.24 -1.01
C PRO A 110 30.39 -4.66 0.34
N GLY A 111 29.58 -3.82 1.00
CA GLY A 111 30.01 -3.17 2.23
C GLY A 111 28.94 -2.37 2.96
N LEU A 112 29.29 -1.98 4.19
CA LEU A 112 28.44 -1.15 5.05
C LEU A 112 28.23 0.27 4.49
N GLU A 113 29.19 0.81 3.74
CA GLU A 113 29.06 2.14 3.12
C GLU A 113 28.04 2.12 1.96
N GLU A 114 28.05 1.06 1.16
CA GLU A 114 27.06 0.80 0.11
C GLU A 114 25.69 0.55 0.69
N ALA A 115 25.61 -0.24 1.77
CA ALA A 115 24.38 -0.41 2.55
C ALA A 115 23.83 0.93 3.04
N ASP A 116 24.68 1.82 3.56
CA ASP A 116 24.28 3.18 3.96
C ASP A 116 23.80 4.04 2.78
N ARG A 117 24.44 3.93 1.61
CA ARG A 117 24.04 4.68 0.41
C ARG A 117 22.70 4.19 -0.14
N LEU A 118 22.54 2.89 -0.29
CA LEU A 118 21.29 2.30 -0.79
C LEU A 118 20.16 2.50 0.21
N ALA A 119 20.39 2.27 1.50
CA ALA A 119 19.39 2.51 2.53
C ALA A 119 18.95 3.98 2.54
N ARG A 120 19.85 4.96 2.38
CA ARG A 120 19.47 6.38 2.24
C ARG A 120 18.60 6.65 1.00
N ARG A 121 18.81 5.92 -0.10
CA ARG A 121 18.00 6.09 -1.31
C ARG A 121 16.63 5.42 -1.20
N LEU A 122 16.58 4.22 -0.63
CA LEU A 122 15.33 3.52 -0.30
C LEU A 122 14.56 4.25 0.80
N GLU A 123 15.30 4.92 1.68
CA GLU A 123 14.74 5.85 2.63
C GLU A 123 13.91 6.84 1.85
N LEU A 124 14.35 7.50 0.78
CA LEU A 124 13.51 8.46 0.03
C LEU A 124 12.16 7.93 -0.53
N ILE A 125 11.90 6.63 -0.49
CA ILE A 125 10.72 5.97 -1.07
C ILE A 125 9.74 5.51 0.02
N GLY A 126 10.21 4.84 1.06
CA GLY A 126 9.33 4.26 2.09
C GLY A 126 9.93 4.16 3.49
N ASN A 127 9.17 3.63 4.45
CA ASN A 127 9.62 3.52 5.83
C ASN A 127 10.56 2.30 6.01
N ILE A 128 11.81 2.56 6.40
CA ILE A 128 12.83 1.54 6.68
C ILE A 128 13.20 1.45 8.17
N HIS A 129 12.49 2.19 9.03
CA HIS A 129 12.81 2.33 10.47
C HIS A 129 11.92 1.47 11.36
N SER A 130 10.78 1.00 10.86
CA SER A 130 9.81 0.22 11.65
C SER A 130 10.08 -1.29 11.60
N ASP A 131 10.73 -1.76 10.55
CA ASP A 131 10.92 -3.18 10.26
C ASP A 131 12.28 -3.39 9.58
N GLY A 132 12.95 -4.48 9.94
CA GLY A 132 14.17 -4.98 9.29
C GLY A 132 13.95 -5.29 7.82
N ARG A 133 12.77 -5.82 7.49
CA ARG A 133 12.28 -6.03 6.12
C ARG A 133 11.26 -4.95 5.78
N PRO A 134 11.67 -3.83 5.17
CA PRO A 134 10.74 -2.76 4.84
C PRO A 134 9.77 -3.20 3.74
N ILE A 135 8.51 -2.76 3.87
CA ILE A 135 7.53 -2.82 2.80
C ILE A 135 7.57 -1.53 2.00
N LEU A 136 7.88 -1.66 0.71
CA LEU A 136 7.92 -0.55 -0.22
C LEU A 136 6.82 -0.73 -1.26
N GLY A 137 6.04 0.33 -1.46
CA GLY A 137 5.11 0.45 -2.59
C GLY A 137 5.87 0.78 -3.87
N LEU A 138 6.80 -0.07 -4.29
CA LEU A 138 7.75 0.13 -5.39
C LEU A 138 7.75 -1.10 -6.30
N ASP A 139 7.85 -0.89 -7.61
CA ASP A 139 7.99 -2.00 -8.58
C ASP A 139 9.37 -2.67 -8.41
N CYS A 140 9.43 -4.01 -8.48
CA CYS A 140 10.68 -4.77 -8.48
C CYS A 140 11.66 -4.32 -9.58
N ARG A 141 11.14 -3.93 -10.76
CA ARG A 141 11.95 -3.36 -11.85
C ARG A 141 12.67 -2.09 -11.40
N ASP A 142 11.95 -1.18 -10.74
CA ASP A 142 12.50 0.09 -10.27
C ASP A 142 13.43 -0.11 -9.06
N LEU A 143 13.13 -1.06 -8.17
CA LEU A 143 14.01 -1.42 -7.07
C LEU A 143 15.38 -1.90 -7.59
N LEU A 144 15.39 -2.74 -8.62
CA LEU A 144 16.60 -3.20 -9.28
C LEU A 144 17.38 -2.06 -9.92
N GLU A 145 16.72 -1.16 -10.64
CA GLU A 145 17.34 0.04 -11.22
C GLU A 145 17.97 0.93 -10.14
N ILE A 146 17.24 1.22 -9.06
CA ILE A 146 17.72 2.00 -7.93
C ILE A 146 18.95 1.36 -7.28
N MET A 147 18.94 0.04 -7.11
CA MET A 147 20.08 -0.70 -6.59
C MET A 147 21.29 -0.53 -7.51
N LEU A 148 21.17 -0.86 -8.79
CA LEU A 148 22.28 -0.84 -9.74
C LEU A 148 22.82 0.59 -9.98
N GLU A 149 21.97 1.61 -9.97
CA GLU A 149 22.44 3.00 -10.05
C GLU A 149 23.22 3.44 -8.81
N THR A 150 22.91 2.89 -7.64
CA THR A 150 23.49 3.32 -6.36
C THR A 150 24.70 2.49 -5.97
N VAL A 151 24.61 1.19 -6.24
CA VAL A 151 25.59 0.16 -5.94
C VAL A 151 25.65 -0.77 -7.17
N PRO A 152 26.41 -0.40 -8.22
CA PRO A 152 26.50 -1.20 -9.46
C PRO A 152 27.01 -2.63 -9.26
N GLU A 153 27.76 -2.86 -8.18
CA GLU A 153 28.33 -4.15 -7.79
C GLU A 153 27.37 -4.98 -6.92
N GLY A 154 26.20 -4.44 -6.56
CA GLY A 154 25.19 -5.12 -5.77
C GLY A 154 24.58 -6.29 -6.53
N VAL A 155 24.27 -7.38 -5.83
CA VAL A 155 23.60 -8.55 -6.42
C VAL A 155 22.13 -8.53 -5.98
N TYR A 156 21.23 -8.58 -6.95
CA TYR A 156 19.79 -8.69 -6.73
C TYR A 156 19.36 -10.13 -7.00
N VAL A 157 18.66 -10.72 -6.04
CA VAL A 157 18.09 -12.06 -6.15
C VAL A 157 16.60 -12.01 -5.77
N PRO A 158 15.68 -12.35 -6.69
CA PRO A 158 14.30 -12.64 -6.31
C PRO A 158 14.27 -13.76 -5.26
N ALA A 159 13.73 -13.45 -4.08
CA ALA A 159 13.77 -14.33 -2.92
C ALA A 159 12.62 -15.35 -2.96
N HIS A 160 12.88 -16.57 -2.46
CA HIS A 160 11.93 -17.70 -2.31
C HIS A 160 10.81 -17.72 -3.36
N ILE A 161 11.21 -17.80 -4.64
CA ILE A 161 10.39 -17.48 -5.83
C ILE A 161 9.06 -18.24 -5.96
N TRP A 162 8.84 -19.28 -5.15
CA TRP A 162 7.65 -20.13 -5.19
C TRP A 162 6.63 -19.89 -4.08
N THR A 163 7.00 -19.22 -2.99
CA THR A 163 6.11 -19.04 -1.83
C THR A 163 4.76 -18.47 -2.28
N PRO A 164 3.60 -19.11 -2.01
CA PRO A 164 2.36 -18.80 -2.73
C PRO A 164 1.90 -17.33 -2.66
N HIS A 165 2.27 -16.61 -1.60
CA HIS A 165 1.75 -15.28 -1.27
C HIS A 165 2.74 -14.11 -1.49
N PHE A 166 4.05 -14.33 -1.36
CA PHE A 166 5.07 -13.28 -1.36
C PHE A 166 6.27 -13.65 -2.23
N SER A 167 6.02 -14.06 -3.47
CA SER A 167 7.09 -14.48 -4.35
C SER A 167 6.81 -14.14 -5.79
N MET A 168 7.87 -14.17 -6.60
CA MET A 168 7.80 -13.85 -8.01
C MET A 168 6.87 -14.80 -8.78
N PHE A 169 6.88 -16.11 -8.51
CA PHE A 169 6.02 -17.10 -9.17
C PHE A 169 4.87 -17.63 -8.30
N GLY A 170 4.63 -17.01 -7.13
CA GLY A 170 3.60 -17.42 -6.19
C GLY A 170 2.21 -17.54 -6.82
N ALA A 171 1.43 -18.55 -6.39
CA ALA A 171 0.15 -18.88 -6.99
C ALA A 171 -0.92 -17.76 -6.90
N PHE A 172 -0.80 -16.83 -5.94
CA PHE A 172 -1.82 -15.80 -5.69
C PHE A 172 -1.42 -14.40 -6.17
N SER A 173 -0.15 -14.03 -6.04
CA SER A 173 0.37 -12.67 -6.31
C SER A 173 1.49 -12.64 -7.36
N GLY A 174 2.01 -13.80 -7.75
CA GLY A 174 3.17 -13.95 -8.64
C GLY A 174 2.85 -13.80 -10.13
N PHE A 175 3.90 -13.54 -10.90
CA PHE A 175 3.97 -13.50 -12.35
C PHE A 175 4.04 -14.91 -12.95
N ASP A 176 3.84 -15.00 -14.26
CA ASP A 176 4.05 -16.26 -15.00
C ASP A 176 5.44 -16.29 -15.67
N THR A 177 6.11 -15.14 -15.82
CA THR A 177 7.47 -15.01 -16.39
C THR A 177 8.29 -13.97 -15.63
N ILE A 178 9.63 -14.04 -15.76
CA ILE A 178 10.56 -13.08 -15.13
C ILE A 178 10.50 -11.74 -15.87
N GLU A 179 10.28 -11.78 -17.19
CA GLU A 179 10.15 -10.62 -18.06
C GLU A 179 8.95 -9.74 -17.70
N GLU A 180 7.83 -10.33 -17.26
CA GLU A 180 6.69 -9.55 -16.77
C GLU A 180 7.00 -8.79 -15.47
N CYS A 181 7.91 -9.33 -14.65
CA CYS A 181 8.31 -8.71 -13.40
C CYS A 181 9.31 -7.57 -13.65
N PHE A 182 10.40 -7.85 -14.36
CA PHE A 182 11.56 -6.95 -14.48
C PHE A 182 11.65 -6.19 -15.80
N GLU A 183 10.85 -6.53 -16.81
CA GLU A 183 10.81 -5.86 -18.12
C GLU A 183 12.22 -5.67 -18.73
N ASP A 184 12.61 -4.43 -19.01
CA ASP A 184 13.90 -4.05 -19.58
C ASP A 184 15.09 -4.39 -18.67
N MET A 185 14.85 -4.58 -17.38
CA MET A 185 15.88 -4.90 -16.39
C MET A 185 16.12 -6.41 -16.21
N THR A 186 15.33 -7.27 -16.88
CA THR A 186 15.47 -8.74 -16.83
C THR A 186 16.90 -9.24 -17.09
N PRO A 187 17.70 -8.69 -18.04
CA PRO A 187 19.06 -9.15 -18.28
C PRO A 187 20.04 -8.99 -17.11
N TYR A 188 19.68 -8.21 -16.08
CA TYR A 188 20.48 -8.00 -14.87
C TYR A 188 20.11 -8.95 -13.73
N ILE A 189 19.10 -9.80 -13.91
CA ILE A 189 18.80 -10.90 -12.99
C ILE A 189 19.66 -12.09 -13.40
N HIS A 190 20.42 -12.62 -12.45
CA HIS A 190 21.37 -13.71 -12.71
C HIS A 190 21.12 -14.95 -11.84
N ALA A 191 20.50 -14.77 -10.68
CA ALA A 191 20.21 -15.84 -9.74
C ALA A 191 18.81 -15.71 -9.18
N LEU A 192 18.26 -16.85 -8.73
CA LEU A 192 16.94 -16.96 -8.11
C LEU A 192 17.06 -17.82 -6.85
N GLU A 193 16.44 -17.40 -5.77
CA GLU A 193 16.36 -18.20 -4.54
C GLU A 193 15.08 -19.04 -4.55
N THR A 194 15.22 -20.36 -4.42
CA THR A 194 14.10 -21.31 -4.61
C THR A 194 13.20 -21.42 -3.37
N GLY A 195 13.78 -21.30 -2.17
CA GLY A 195 13.09 -21.37 -0.88
C GLY A 195 12.68 -22.78 -0.45
N LEU A 196 12.30 -22.89 0.84
CA LEU A 196 12.16 -24.13 1.63
C LEU A 196 11.11 -25.17 1.17
N SER A 197 10.42 -24.97 0.04
CA SER A 197 9.33 -25.86 -0.41
C SER A 197 9.52 -26.34 -1.85
N SER A 198 10.71 -26.09 -2.43
CA SER A 198 11.10 -26.56 -3.75
C SER A 198 12.55 -27.01 -3.75
N ASP A 199 12.92 -27.89 -4.67
CA ASP A 199 14.28 -28.39 -4.84
C ASP A 199 14.74 -28.28 -6.31
N PRO A 200 16.02 -28.53 -6.63
CA PRO A 200 16.51 -28.44 -8.00
C PRO A 200 15.76 -29.34 -9.00
N PRO A 201 15.43 -30.63 -8.70
CA PRO A 201 14.60 -31.46 -9.57
C PRO A 201 13.26 -30.84 -9.95
N MET A 202 12.54 -30.23 -9.01
CA MET A 202 11.30 -29.51 -9.30
C MET A 202 11.54 -28.37 -10.28
N ASN A 203 12.60 -27.58 -10.06
CA ASN A 203 12.91 -26.40 -10.87
C ASN A 203 13.46 -26.73 -12.26
N TRP A 204 14.19 -27.84 -12.44
CA TRP A 204 14.69 -28.28 -13.76
C TRP A 204 13.58 -28.57 -14.76
N ARG A 205 12.34 -28.73 -14.28
CA ARG A 205 11.17 -28.95 -15.11
C ARG A 205 10.72 -27.71 -15.89
N ILE A 206 11.32 -26.55 -15.62
CA ILE A 206 10.96 -25.26 -16.22
C ILE A 206 12.16 -24.73 -17.00
N SER A 207 12.10 -24.79 -18.33
CA SER A 207 13.21 -24.36 -19.21
C SER A 207 13.59 -22.90 -19.09
N ALA A 208 12.64 -22.04 -18.71
CA ALA A 208 12.88 -20.61 -18.49
C ALA A 208 13.88 -20.34 -17.35
N LEU A 209 14.09 -21.29 -16.43
CA LEU A 209 15.00 -21.12 -15.30
C LEU A 209 16.45 -21.52 -15.62
N ASP A 210 16.70 -22.19 -16.75
CA ASP A 210 18.02 -22.72 -17.11
C ASP A 210 19.10 -21.65 -17.24
N SER A 211 18.73 -20.41 -17.57
CA SER A 211 19.66 -19.29 -17.71
C SER A 211 20.08 -18.66 -16.38
N TYR A 212 19.49 -19.07 -15.27
CA TYR A 212 19.69 -18.47 -13.95
C TYR A 212 20.39 -19.44 -13.00
N GLN A 213 21.15 -18.90 -12.06
CA GLN A 213 21.72 -19.68 -10.96
C GLN A 213 20.66 -19.88 -9.88
N LEU A 214 20.29 -21.13 -9.63
CA LEU A 214 19.41 -21.47 -8.51
C LEU A 214 20.25 -21.53 -7.23
N ILE A 215 19.92 -20.66 -6.26
CA ILE A 215 20.55 -20.64 -4.95
C ILE A 215 19.54 -21.01 -3.87
N SER A 216 20.04 -21.53 -2.76
CA SER A 216 19.23 -22.10 -1.67
C SER A 216 19.68 -21.50 -0.33
N ASN A 217 18.77 -20.94 0.46
CA ASN A 217 19.08 -20.22 1.70
C ASN A 217 18.01 -20.44 2.76
N SER A 218 18.39 -20.37 4.04
CA SER A 218 17.57 -20.90 5.12
C SER A 218 16.36 -20.05 5.54
N ASP A 219 16.28 -18.81 5.05
CA ASP A 219 15.32 -17.78 5.49
C ASP A 219 15.22 -17.73 7.03
N ALA A 220 16.38 -17.61 7.68
CA ALA A 220 16.50 -17.82 9.11
C ALA A 220 15.90 -16.67 9.93
N HIS A 221 14.78 -16.94 10.58
CA HIS A 221 14.16 -16.08 11.60
C HIS A 221 14.64 -16.40 13.04
N SER A 222 15.62 -17.30 13.18
CA SER A 222 16.28 -17.59 14.46
C SER A 222 17.67 -18.20 14.18
N PRO A 223 18.67 -17.99 15.06
CA PRO A 223 20.02 -18.51 14.83
C PRO A 223 20.07 -20.04 14.71
N ALA A 224 19.20 -20.76 15.44
CA ALA A 224 19.14 -22.22 15.41
C ALA A 224 18.70 -22.79 14.05
N LYS A 225 18.04 -21.97 13.23
CA LYS A 225 17.49 -22.34 11.91
C LYS A 225 18.44 -22.04 10.74
N LEU A 226 19.63 -21.47 11.01
CA LEU A 226 20.70 -21.31 10.02
C LEU A 226 21.12 -22.65 9.41
N GLY A 227 21.42 -22.63 8.12
CA GLY A 227 21.94 -23.80 7.40
C GLY A 227 20.93 -24.93 7.19
N ARG A 228 19.61 -24.66 7.31
CA ARG A 228 18.59 -25.59 6.77
C ARG A 228 18.69 -25.72 5.26
N GLU A 229 19.06 -24.62 4.62
CA GLU A 229 19.45 -24.52 3.23
C GLU A 229 20.74 -23.70 3.16
N ALA A 230 21.61 -24.02 2.20
CA ALA A 230 22.87 -23.32 2.01
C ALA A 230 23.44 -23.56 0.61
N ASN A 231 24.47 -22.80 0.25
CA ASN A 231 25.17 -22.88 -1.02
C ASN A 231 26.61 -23.38 -0.82
N LEU A 232 27.11 -24.17 -1.77
CA LEU A 232 28.48 -24.67 -1.78
C LEU A 232 29.34 -23.86 -2.74
N PHE A 233 30.33 -23.16 -2.20
CA PHE A 233 31.19 -22.27 -2.98
C PHE A 233 32.64 -22.75 -3.04
N GLN A 234 33.24 -22.68 -4.23
CA GLN A 234 34.66 -22.88 -4.50
C GLN A 234 35.24 -21.60 -5.12
N ILE A 235 35.29 -20.56 -4.29
CA ILE A 235 35.66 -19.19 -4.68
C ILE A 235 36.84 -18.68 -3.84
N PRO A 236 37.55 -17.63 -4.29
CA PRO A 236 38.30 -16.78 -3.37
C PRO A 236 37.37 -16.24 -2.28
N LEU A 237 37.81 -16.20 -1.03
CA LEU A 237 37.02 -15.68 0.09
C LEU A 237 36.96 -14.14 0.01
N SER A 238 36.10 -13.62 -0.85
CA SER A 238 35.82 -12.20 -1.05
C SER A 238 34.40 -12.00 -1.58
N TYR A 239 33.86 -10.79 -1.42
CA TYR A 239 32.58 -10.41 -2.01
C TYR A 239 32.59 -10.56 -3.53
N GLY A 240 33.66 -10.10 -4.21
CA GLY A 240 33.78 -10.24 -5.65
C GLY A 240 33.71 -11.70 -6.13
N GLY A 241 34.34 -12.62 -5.41
CA GLY A 241 34.25 -14.05 -5.70
C GLY A 241 32.84 -14.61 -5.48
N LEU A 242 32.14 -14.16 -4.43
CA LEU A 242 30.76 -14.55 -4.15
C LEU A 242 29.79 -14.01 -5.22
N ALA A 243 29.92 -12.73 -5.57
CA ALA A 243 29.09 -12.07 -6.57
C ALA A 243 29.29 -12.69 -7.97
N GLU A 244 30.53 -13.03 -8.34
CA GLU A 244 30.81 -13.74 -9.59
C GLU A 244 30.19 -15.14 -9.61
N ALA A 245 30.28 -15.89 -8.50
CA ALA A 245 29.69 -17.23 -8.41
C ALA A 245 28.17 -17.21 -8.52
N ILE A 246 27.51 -16.23 -7.89
CA ILE A 246 26.05 -16.07 -7.99
C ILE A 246 25.65 -15.58 -9.38
N SER A 247 26.43 -14.69 -9.99
CA SER A 247 26.04 -14.08 -11.28
C SER A 247 26.35 -14.96 -12.50
N THR A 248 27.45 -15.71 -12.46
CA THR A 248 27.93 -16.50 -13.60
C THR A 248 27.82 -18.00 -13.39
N GLY A 249 27.65 -18.44 -12.14
CA GLY A 249 27.70 -19.84 -11.75
C GLY A 249 29.12 -20.39 -11.55
N ASN A 250 30.18 -19.65 -11.90
CA ASN A 250 31.56 -20.10 -11.74
C ASN A 250 31.96 -20.12 -10.27
N GLY A 251 32.28 -21.30 -9.74
CA GLY A 251 32.60 -21.48 -8.32
C GLY A 251 31.37 -21.66 -7.42
N LEU A 252 30.15 -21.71 -7.95
CA LEU A 252 28.99 -22.27 -7.27
C LEU A 252 28.91 -23.77 -7.62
N GLU A 253 29.29 -24.63 -6.69
CA GLU A 253 29.45 -26.08 -6.92
C GLU A 253 28.15 -26.86 -6.70
N GLY A 254 27.21 -26.32 -5.93
CA GLY A 254 25.96 -27.00 -5.60
C GLY A 254 25.24 -26.36 -4.43
N THR A 255 24.16 -27.00 -3.97
CA THR A 255 23.32 -26.52 -2.87
C THR A 255 23.10 -27.61 -1.82
N ILE A 256 22.84 -27.19 -0.59
CA ILE A 256 22.30 -28.01 0.49
C ILE A 256 20.84 -27.61 0.59
N GLU A 257 19.94 -28.57 0.41
CA GLU A 257 18.51 -28.35 0.32
C GLU A 257 17.79 -28.85 1.57
N PHE A 258 16.74 -28.13 1.95
CA PHE A 258 15.71 -28.65 2.84
C PHE A 258 14.83 -29.59 2.01
N PHE A 259 14.31 -30.66 2.63
CA PHE A 259 13.37 -31.51 1.91
C PHE A 259 12.10 -30.70 1.59
N PRO A 260 11.72 -30.56 0.32
CA PRO A 260 10.62 -29.68 -0.05
C PRO A 260 9.31 -30.13 0.60
N GLU A 261 9.13 -31.43 0.83
CA GLU A 261 7.96 -32.00 1.54
C GLU A 261 7.87 -31.55 3.01
N GLU A 262 8.98 -31.23 3.68
CA GLU A 262 8.92 -30.65 5.02
C GLU A 262 8.45 -29.19 4.98
N GLY A 263 8.59 -28.53 3.83
CA GLY A 263 8.13 -27.18 3.59
C GLY A 263 6.64 -26.98 3.88
N LYS A 264 6.30 -25.81 4.40
CA LYS A 264 4.94 -25.44 4.84
C LYS A 264 3.87 -25.50 3.74
N TYR A 265 4.28 -25.38 2.48
CA TYR A 265 3.38 -25.17 1.35
C TYR A 265 3.70 -26.11 0.20
N HIS A 266 4.26 -27.29 0.45
CA HIS A 266 4.66 -28.19 -0.63
C HIS A 266 3.45 -28.71 -1.43
N PHE A 267 2.50 -29.35 -0.73
CA PHE A 267 1.28 -29.89 -1.30
C PHE A 267 0.09 -28.94 -1.18
N ASP A 268 -0.94 -29.22 -1.98
CA ASP A 268 -2.21 -28.54 -1.88
C ASP A 268 -2.93 -28.95 -0.60
N GLY A 269 -3.60 -28.00 0.03
CA GLY A 269 -4.34 -28.38 1.22
C GLY A 269 -5.26 -27.34 1.82
N HIS A 270 -5.88 -27.77 2.90
CA HIS A 270 -6.76 -26.96 3.72
C HIS A 270 -6.61 -27.38 5.18
N ARG A 271 -5.84 -26.59 5.93
CA ARG A 271 -5.43 -26.82 7.32
C ARG A 271 -6.62 -27.13 8.22
N LYS A 272 -7.70 -26.35 8.11
CA LYS A 272 -8.90 -26.51 8.96
C LYS A 272 -9.61 -27.84 8.80
N CYS A 273 -9.46 -28.48 7.64
CA CYS A 273 -10.00 -29.81 7.39
C CYS A 273 -8.93 -30.91 7.47
N SER A 274 -7.69 -30.55 7.82
CA SER A 274 -6.52 -31.43 7.83
C SER A 274 -6.37 -32.22 6.52
N LEU A 275 -6.68 -31.57 5.40
CA LEU A 275 -6.62 -32.17 4.07
C LEU A 275 -5.30 -31.76 3.40
N CYS A 276 -4.48 -32.75 3.07
CA CYS A 276 -3.25 -32.63 2.30
C CYS A 276 -3.36 -33.60 1.12
N ILE A 277 -3.32 -33.09 -0.12
CA ILE A 277 -3.52 -33.88 -1.34
C ILE A 277 -2.54 -33.44 -2.42
N SER A 278 -2.28 -34.34 -3.37
CA SER A 278 -1.38 -34.02 -4.48
C SER A 278 -2.03 -33.01 -5.45
N PRO A 279 -1.23 -32.32 -6.29
CA PRO A 279 -1.76 -31.42 -7.32
C PRO A 279 -2.77 -32.11 -8.27
N SER A 280 -2.50 -33.36 -8.66
CA SER A 280 -3.38 -34.14 -9.54
C SER A 280 -4.71 -34.49 -8.88
N GLU A 281 -4.71 -34.80 -7.58
CA GLU A 281 -5.93 -35.00 -6.80
C GLU A 281 -6.71 -33.70 -6.62
N ALA A 282 -6.03 -32.59 -6.30
CA ALA A 282 -6.67 -31.28 -6.16
C ALA A 282 -7.34 -30.82 -7.46
N ALA A 283 -6.68 -31.00 -8.61
CA ALA A 283 -7.23 -30.73 -9.92
C ALA A 283 -8.49 -31.57 -10.21
N ALA A 284 -8.51 -32.84 -9.78
CA ALA A 284 -9.69 -33.71 -9.91
C ALA A 284 -10.90 -33.21 -9.08
N TYR A 285 -10.65 -32.51 -7.97
CA TYR A 285 -11.68 -31.83 -7.16
C TYR A 285 -11.93 -30.37 -7.59
N GLY A 286 -11.36 -29.91 -8.71
CA GLY A 286 -11.51 -28.54 -9.19
C GLY A 286 -10.89 -27.49 -8.26
N ASN A 287 -9.82 -27.85 -7.53
CA ASN A 287 -9.13 -27.02 -6.53
C ASN A 287 -10.03 -26.55 -5.37
N ILE A 288 -11.05 -27.35 -5.05
CA ILE A 288 -11.99 -27.13 -3.97
C ILE A 288 -11.87 -28.27 -2.95
N CYS A 289 -11.87 -27.94 -1.67
CA CYS A 289 -11.84 -28.89 -0.58
C CYS A 289 -13.12 -29.75 -0.58
N PRO A 290 -13.02 -31.08 -0.75
CA PRO A 290 -14.17 -31.99 -0.73
C PRO A 290 -14.88 -32.05 0.63
N VAL A 291 -14.23 -31.60 1.72
CA VAL A 291 -14.79 -31.65 3.08
C VAL A 291 -15.71 -30.46 3.35
N CYS A 292 -15.30 -29.24 2.98
CA CYS A 292 -16.00 -28.00 3.35
C CYS A 292 -16.47 -27.15 2.17
N GLY A 293 -16.10 -27.50 0.93
CA GLY A 293 -16.46 -26.75 -0.27
C GLY A 293 -15.70 -25.43 -0.49
N LYS A 294 -14.69 -25.11 0.33
CA LYS A 294 -13.84 -23.92 0.16
C LYS A 294 -12.67 -24.19 -0.77
N LYS A 295 -12.09 -23.15 -1.39
CA LYS A 295 -10.88 -23.28 -2.22
C LYS A 295 -9.71 -23.85 -1.42
N LEU A 296 -8.91 -24.68 -2.07
CA LEU A 296 -7.64 -25.18 -1.51
C LEU A 296 -6.55 -24.11 -1.63
N THR A 297 -5.64 -24.10 -0.66
CA THR A 297 -4.37 -23.39 -0.79
C THR A 297 -3.51 -24.18 -1.78
N ILE A 298 -3.15 -23.54 -2.89
CA ILE A 298 -2.29 -24.13 -3.92
C ILE A 298 -0.86 -24.18 -3.40
N GLY A 299 -0.28 -25.37 -3.36
CA GLY A 299 1.09 -25.62 -2.95
C GLY A 299 2.11 -25.30 -4.05
N VAL A 300 3.37 -25.27 -3.64
CA VAL A 300 4.52 -25.00 -4.50
C VAL A 300 4.65 -26.05 -5.60
N LEU A 301 4.44 -27.33 -5.30
CA LEU A 301 4.52 -28.38 -6.32
C LEU A 301 3.48 -28.17 -7.42
N HIS A 302 2.24 -27.84 -7.06
CA HIS A 302 1.19 -27.55 -8.04
C HIS A 302 1.57 -26.32 -8.89
N ARG A 303 2.07 -25.25 -8.27
CA ARG A 303 2.47 -24.05 -9.04
C ARG A 303 3.63 -24.33 -9.99
N VAL A 304 4.62 -25.12 -9.57
CA VAL A 304 5.71 -25.59 -10.44
C VAL A 304 5.15 -26.43 -11.58
N GLU A 305 4.21 -27.34 -11.33
CA GLU A 305 3.57 -28.15 -12.38
C GLU A 305 2.81 -27.32 -13.41
N GLN A 306 2.18 -26.21 -13.00
CA GLN A 306 1.48 -25.30 -13.92
C GLN A 306 2.45 -24.60 -14.90
N LEU A 307 3.67 -24.31 -14.45
CA LEU A 307 4.69 -23.62 -15.26
C LEU A 307 5.67 -24.58 -15.95
N ALA A 308 5.72 -25.84 -15.52
CA ALA A 308 6.61 -26.87 -16.06
C ALA A 308 6.31 -27.18 -17.52
N ASP A 309 7.34 -27.10 -18.37
CA ASP A 309 7.30 -27.49 -19.77
C ASP A 309 8.00 -28.84 -20.03
N ARG A 310 8.55 -29.46 -18.98
CA ARG A 310 9.24 -30.76 -19.00
C ARG A 310 8.62 -31.76 -18.03
N LYS A 311 8.92 -33.04 -18.25
CA LYS A 311 8.43 -34.17 -17.43
C LYS A 311 9.05 -34.17 -16.03
N GLU A 312 8.38 -34.81 -15.09
CA GLU A 312 8.79 -34.91 -13.68
C GLU A 312 10.17 -35.53 -13.50
N ASP A 313 10.49 -36.59 -14.24
CA ASP A 313 11.80 -37.28 -14.15
C ASP A 313 12.92 -36.61 -14.96
N PHE A 314 12.74 -35.35 -15.38
CA PHE A 314 13.73 -34.66 -16.21
C PHE A 314 14.96 -34.25 -15.39
N VAL A 315 16.14 -34.62 -15.86
CA VAL A 315 17.42 -34.21 -15.28
C VAL A 315 18.14 -33.29 -16.26
N LEU A 316 18.45 -32.08 -15.81
CA LEU A 316 19.15 -31.09 -16.64
C LEU A 316 20.59 -31.52 -16.92
N SER A 317 21.01 -31.44 -18.18
CA SER A 317 22.37 -31.78 -18.59
C SER A 317 23.37 -30.77 -18.02
N GLY A 318 24.30 -31.23 -17.17
CA GLY A 318 25.25 -30.35 -16.48
C GLY A 318 24.67 -29.69 -15.23
N ALA A 319 23.55 -30.19 -14.70
CA ALA A 319 23.01 -29.75 -13.43
C ALA A 319 24.06 -29.82 -12.31
N LYS A 320 24.08 -28.78 -11.48
CA LYS A 320 24.91 -28.77 -10.27
C LYS A 320 24.38 -29.79 -9.26
N PRO A 321 25.25 -30.49 -8.53
CA PRO A 321 24.82 -31.41 -7.48
C PRO A 321 24.08 -30.67 -6.36
N PHE A 322 23.19 -31.37 -5.69
CA PHE A 322 22.52 -30.91 -4.48
C PHE A 322 22.48 -32.03 -3.44
N GLU A 323 22.40 -31.66 -2.16
CA GLU A 323 22.31 -32.58 -1.02
C GLU A 323 21.10 -32.22 -0.15
N SER A 324 20.11 -33.10 -0.04
CA SER A 324 18.99 -32.89 0.89
C SER A 324 19.35 -33.36 2.30
N LEU A 325 19.32 -32.45 3.27
CA LEU A 325 19.69 -32.72 4.66
C LEU A 325 18.57 -32.34 5.64
N VAL A 326 18.61 -32.96 6.81
CA VAL A 326 17.75 -32.63 7.95
C VAL A 326 18.64 -32.12 9.08
N PRO A 327 18.28 -31.02 9.78
CA PRO A 327 19.02 -30.52 10.93
C PRO A 327 19.33 -31.61 11.96
N LEU A 328 20.56 -31.64 12.48
CA LEU A 328 21.01 -32.72 13.38
C LEU A 328 20.13 -32.92 14.62
N PRO A 329 19.59 -31.88 15.30
CA PRO A 329 18.64 -32.07 16.39
C PRO A 329 17.36 -32.82 15.97
N GLU A 330 16.89 -32.61 14.75
CA GLU A 330 15.70 -33.27 14.19
C GLU A 330 16.02 -34.75 13.88
N VAL A 331 17.22 -35.04 13.36
CA VAL A 331 17.72 -36.41 13.18
C VAL A 331 17.82 -37.16 14.52
N ILE A 332 18.44 -36.55 15.55
CA ILE A 332 18.56 -37.16 16.88
C ILE A 332 17.17 -37.39 17.49
N GLY A 333 16.26 -36.44 17.36
CA GLY A 333 14.87 -36.57 17.82
C GLY A 333 14.16 -37.74 17.15
N ALA A 334 14.19 -37.80 15.82
CA ALA A 334 13.59 -38.86 15.02
C ALA A 334 14.14 -40.25 15.38
N CYS A 335 15.44 -40.37 15.60
CA CYS A 335 16.08 -41.65 15.94
C CYS A 335 15.91 -42.08 17.40
N THR A 336 15.57 -41.17 18.31
CA THR A 336 15.39 -41.46 19.74
C THR A 336 13.94 -41.42 20.21
N GLY A 337 13.00 -41.19 19.29
CA GLY A 337 11.56 -41.07 19.58
C GLY A 337 11.23 -39.84 20.46
N LYS A 338 12.08 -38.81 20.44
CA LYS A 338 11.94 -37.60 21.26
C LYS A 338 11.77 -36.37 20.37
N SER A 339 11.21 -35.31 20.93
CA SER A 339 11.17 -34.01 20.25
C SER A 339 12.59 -33.43 20.09
N ALA A 340 12.87 -32.83 18.92
CA ALA A 340 14.11 -32.13 18.61
C ALA A 340 14.45 -31.02 19.63
N ALA A 341 13.43 -30.39 20.23
CA ALA A 341 13.58 -29.35 21.25
C ALA A 341 13.79 -29.90 22.67
N SER A 342 13.79 -31.23 22.86
CA SER A 342 13.92 -31.81 24.21
C SER A 342 15.32 -31.62 24.77
N LYS A 343 15.41 -31.36 26.08
CA LYS A 343 16.70 -31.17 26.78
C LYS A 343 17.70 -32.30 26.52
N LYS A 344 17.25 -33.55 26.48
CA LYS A 344 18.10 -34.72 26.20
C LYS A 344 18.66 -34.71 24.77
N VAL A 345 17.87 -34.28 23.79
CA VAL A 345 18.32 -34.17 22.40
C VAL A 345 19.34 -33.04 22.26
N LEU A 346 19.08 -31.89 22.88
CA LEU A 346 20.02 -30.76 22.86
C LEU A 346 21.33 -31.09 23.58
N GLU A 347 21.29 -31.76 24.73
CA GLU A 347 22.50 -32.24 25.43
C GLU A 347 23.31 -33.22 24.56
N GLN A 348 22.63 -34.12 23.84
CA GLN A 348 23.27 -35.05 22.92
C GLN A 348 23.86 -34.32 21.70
N TYR A 349 23.14 -33.36 21.14
CA TYR A 349 23.61 -32.49 20.05
C TYR A 349 24.90 -31.77 20.46
N GLU A 350 24.91 -31.07 21.59
CA GLU A 350 26.11 -30.40 22.10
C GLU A 350 27.26 -31.38 22.36
N SER A 351 26.97 -32.57 22.93
CA SER A 351 28.00 -33.60 23.12
C SER A 351 28.58 -34.09 21.79
N MET A 352 27.79 -34.17 20.72
CA MET A 352 28.26 -34.59 19.41
C MET A 352 29.14 -33.51 18.80
N LEU A 353 28.76 -32.22 18.92
CA LEU A 353 29.57 -31.11 18.43
C LEU A 353 30.96 -31.09 19.07
N VAL A 354 31.02 -31.24 20.40
CA VAL A 354 32.29 -31.27 21.16
C VAL A 354 33.19 -32.44 20.73
N LYS A 355 32.62 -33.59 20.37
CA LYS A 355 33.39 -34.83 20.09
C LYS A 355 33.76 -35.01 18.62
N LEU A 356 32.89 -34.59 17.70
CA LEU A 356 32.95 -34.93 16.28
C LEU A 356 33.16 -33.72 15.36
N GLY A 357 32.95 -32.49 15.84
CA GLY A 357 33.04 -31.28 15.04
C GLY A 357 31.67 -30.69 14.70
N SER A 358 31.63 -29.80 13.71
CA SER A 358 30.43 -29.04 13.36
C SER A 358 29.29 -29.89 12.77
N GLU A 359 28.07 -29.37 12.79
CA GLU A 359 26.87 -30.07 12.30
C GLU A 359 27.04 -30.60 10.87
N PHE A 360 27.48 -29.76 9.93
CA PHE A 360 27.68 -30.18 8.54
C PHE A 360 28.81 -31.20 8.39
N GLU A 361 29.85 -31.14 9.22
CA GLU A 361 30.88 -32.19 9.23
C GLU A 361 30.29 -33.52 9.68
N ILE A 362 29.49 -33.53 10.75
CA ILE A 362 28.81 -34.73 11.26
C ILE A 362 27.85 -35.29 10.21
N LEU A 363 27.02 -34.45 9.60
CA LEU A 363 25.99 -34.89 8.65
C LEU A 363 26.58 -35.35 7.32
N ARG A 364 27.70 -34.77 6.85
CA ARG A 364 28.23 -35.02 5.49
C ARG A 364 29.50 -35.86 5.45
N ASN A 365 30.46 -35.57 6.34
CA ASN A 365 31.85 -36.01 6.17
C ASN A 365 32.29 -37.08 7.17
N ILE A 366 31.85 -37.01 8.43
CA ILE A 366 32.33 -37.90 9.49
C ILE A 366 31.89 -39.35 9.20
N PRO A 367 32.78 -40.36 9.32
CA PRO A 367 32.43 -41.76 9.14
C PRO A 367 31.36 -42.24 10.12
N VAL A 368 30.41 -43.05 9.64
CA VAL A 368 29.27 -43.56 10.44
C VAL A 368 29.75 -44.34 11.69
N GLU A 369 30.88 -45.03 11.62
CA GLU A 369 31.47 -45.75 12.76
C GLU A 369 31.91 -44.83 13.91
N ASP A 370 32.40 -43.63 13.60
CA ASP A 370 32.80 -42.66 14.62
C ASP A 370 31.58 -41.96 15.22
N ILE A 371 30.54 -41.71 14.40
CA ILE A 371 29.23 -41.25 14.88
C ILE A 371 28.61 -42.29 15.83
N LYS A 372 28.68 -43.58 15.48
CA LYS A 372 28.16 -44.68 16.30
C LYS A 372 28.82 -44.74 17.67
N LYS A 373 30.13 -44.51 17.77
CA LYS A 373 30.87 -44.43 19.04
C LYS A 373 30.45 -43.24 19.90
N ALA A 374 30.15 -42.11 19.28
CA ALA A 374 29.85 -40.86 19.99
C ALA A 374 28.37 -40.70 20.38
N ALA A 375 27.44 -41.18 19.55
CA ALA A 375 26.00 -40.91 19.63
C ALA A 375 25.11 -42.17 19.68
N GLY A 376 25.68 -43.36 19.52
CA GLY A 376 24.95 -44.63 19.52
C GLY A 376 24.50 -45.11 18.14
N ALA A 377 24.06 -46.38 18.07
CA ALA A 377 23.68 -47.03 16.82
C ALA A 377 22.45 -46.42 16.12
N PRO A 378 21.36 -46.02 16.82
CA PRO A 378 20.18 -45.45 16.16
C PRO A 378 20.47 -44.13 15.42
N VAL A 379 21.26 -43.23 16.04
CA VAL A 379 21.62 -41.94 15.41
C VAL A 379 22.55 -42.14 14.22
N ALA A 380 23.52 -43.07 14.33
CA ALA A 380 24.42 -43.39 13.23
C ALA A 380 23.69 -44.00 12.02
N GLU A 381 22.75 -44.91 12.26
CA GLU A 381 21.89 -45.48 11.20
C GLU A 381 20.98 -44.42 10.58
N GLY A 382 20.40 -43.52 11.38
CA GLY A 382 19.61 -42.40 10.86
C GLY A 382 20.39 -41.49 9.91
N ILE A 383 21.63 -41.12 10.29
CA ILE A 383 22.52 -40.33 9.42
C ILE A 383 22.93 -41.12 8.18
N HIS A 384 23.18 -42.43 8.31
CA HIS A 384 23.47 -43.29 7.16
C HIS A 384 22.33 -43.31 6.15
N ARG A 385 21.08 -43.52 6.61
CA ARG A 385 19.88 -43.50 5.75
C ARG A 385 19.63 -42.13 5.13
N LEU A 386 19.85 -41.06 5.88
CA LEU A 386 19.75 -39.68 5.37
C LEU A 386 20.74 -39.47 4.21
N ARG A 387 22.00 -39.88 4.36
CA ARG A 387 23.02 -39.79 3.29
C ARG A 387 22.68 -40.62 2.06
N GLU A 388 21.95 -41.72 2.22
CA GLU A 388 21.48 -42.55 1.10
C GLU A 388 20.13 -42.08 0.51
N GLY A 389 19.53 -41.02 1.05
CA GLY A 389 18.20 -40.52 0.63
C GLY A 389 17.03 -41.45 1.01
N LYS A 390 17.26 -42.43 1.88
CA LYS A 390 16.24 -43.40 2.34
C LYS A 390 15.42 -42.83 3.48
N VAL A 391 14.50 -41.91 3.17
CA VAL A 391 13.68 -41.19 4.14
C VAL A 391 12.19 -41.33 3.82
N GLU A 392 11.34 -41.54 4.83
CA GLU A 392 9.88 -41.52 4.69
C GLU A 392 9.38 -40.08 4.92
N ARG A 393 8.59 -39.56 3.98
CA ARG A 393 8.21 -38.15 3.90
C ARG A 393 6.70 -38.00 4.04
N THR A 394 6.25 -37.13 4.93
CA THR A 394 4.86 -36.68 4.99
C THR A 394 4.82 -35.20 4.61
N PRO A 395 4.17 -34.82 3.50
CA PRO A 395 4.23 -33.46 2.98
C PRO A 395 3.48 -32.45 3.85
N GLY A 396 4.05 -31.27 3.98
CA GLY A 396 3.43 -30.08 4.56
C GLY A 396 2.46 -29.40 3.59
N PHE A 397 1.53 -28.65 4.16
CA PHE A 397 0.45 -27.98 3.42
C PHE A 397 -0.12 -26.81 4.24
N ASP A 398 -0.62 -25.78 3.54
CA ASP A 398 -1.38 -24.65 4.13
C ASP A 398 -0.75 -24.08 5.43
N GLY A 399 0.57 -23.86 5.40
CA GLY A 399 1.35 -23.28 6.49
C GLY A 399 1.90 -24.28 7.50
N GLU A 400 1.48 -25.56 7.47
CA GLU A 400 1.96 -26.62 8.36
C GLU A 400 3.21 -27.29 7.76
N TYR A 401 4.27 -27.39 8.57
CA TYR A 401 5.47 -28.14 8.16
C TYR A 401 5.16 -29.63 8.04
N GLY A 402 5.74 -30.25 7.02
CA GLY A 402 5.75 -31.71 6.89
C GLY A 402 6.63 -32.39 7.94
N THR A 403 6.73 -33.71 7.86
CA THR A 403 7.58 -34.48 8.78
C THR A 403 8.39 -35.53 8.03
N ILE A 404 9.66 -35.69 8.43
CA ILE A 404 10.51 -36.79 7.99
C ILE A 404 10.67 -37.83 9.08
N LYS A 405 10.56 -39.10 8.67
CA LYS A 405 10.89 -40.26 9.50
C LYS A 405 12.07 -41.01 8.90
N LEU A 406 13.08 -41.26 9.73
CA LEU A 406 14.30 -41.98 9.35
C LEU A 406 14.26 -43.46 9.78
N LEU A 407 13.60 -43.75 10.90
CA LEU A 407 13.50 -45.07 11.51
C LEU A 407 12.07 -45.31 12.01
N THR A 408 11.61 -46.55 11.91
CA THR A 408 10.34 -46.97 12.53
C THR A 408 10.54 -47.25 14.02
N PRO A 409 9.50 -47.11 14.87
CA PRO A 409 9.60 -47.43 16.31
C PRO A 409 10.14 -48.85 16.59
N SER A 410 9.74 -49.83 15.77
CA SER A 410 10.23 -51.21 15.86
C SER A 410 11.73 -51.38 15.52
N GLU A 411 12.27 -50.53 14.65
CA GLU A 411 13.71 -50.54 14.32
C GLU A 411 14.53 -49.86 15.40
N ILE A 412 14.01 -48.79 16.02
CA ILE A 412 14.65 -48.12 17.16
C ILE A 412 14.80 -49.12 18.31
N ASP A 413 13.73 -49.84 18.66
CA ASP A 413 13.74 -50.89 19.70
C ASP A 413 14.67 -52.06 19.34
N GLY A 414 14.77 -52.45 18.07
CA GLY A 414 15.66 -53.50 17.59
C GLY A 414 17.15 -53.13 17.60
N LEU A 415 17.48 -51.87 17.30
CA LEU A 415 18.84 -51.32 17.33
C LEU A 415 19.33 -51.04 18.75
N GLU A 416 18.43 -50.66 19.67
CA GLU A 416 18.73 -50.63 21.11
C GLU A 416 18.83 -52.06 21.70
N GLY A 417 17.99 -52.99 21.23
CA GLY A 417 17.94 -54.40 21.69
C GLY A 417 19.14 -55.27 21.29
N GLN A 418 19.90 -54.93 20.24
CA GLN A 418 21.13 -55.67 19.91
C GLN A 418 22.26 -55.51 20.94
N LEU A 419 22.21 -54.50 21.82
CA LEU A 419 23.08 -54.41 22.99
C LEU A 419 22.66 -55.34 24.14
N SER A 420 21.38 -55.75 24.21
CA SER A 420 20.93 -56.76 25.17
C SER A 420 21.38 -58.16 24.77
N PHE A 421 21.51 -58.45 23.46
CA PHE A 421 21.89 -59.78 22.96
C PHE A 421 23.32 -60.18 23.35
N PHE A 422 24.27 -59.24 23.35
CA PHE A 422 25.65 -59.49 23.81
C PHE A 422 25.80 -59.53 25.34
N MET A 423 24.90 -58.89 26.09
CA MET A 423 24.84 -59.05 27.56
C MET A 423 24.09 -60.33 27.97
N GLU A 424 23.14 -60.80 27.17
CA GLU A 424 22.41 -62.06 27.39
C GLU A 424 23.24 -63.31 27.08
N GLU A 425 24.17 -63.28 26.13
CA GLU A 425 25.13 -64.39 25.93
C GLU A 425 26.03 -64.63 27.17
N ARG A 426 26.27 -63.61 28.01
CA ARG A 426 26.95 -63.77 29.31
C ARG A 426 26.03 -64.17 30.46
N LEU A 427 24.71 -64.14 30.28
CA LEU A 427 23.70 -64.54 31.27
C LEU A 427 23.04 -65.89 30.94
N GLN A 428 23.17 -66.36 29.70
CA GLN A 428 22.69 -67.66 29.22
C GLN A 428 23.54 -68.87 29.66
N GLU A 429 24.68 -68.67 30.34
CA GLU A 429 25.38 -69.75 31.05
C GLU A 429 24.77 -70.13 32.41
N LYS A 430 23.75 -69.40 32.91
CA LYS A 430 23.17 -69.66 34.24
C LYS A 430 21.72 -70.11 34.31
N LYS A 431 21.03 -70.31 33.18
CA LYS A 431 19.67 -70.85 33.20
C LYS A 431 19.41 -71.88 32.10
N LYS A 432 20.28 -72.89 32.01
CA LYS A 432 19.84 -74.24 31.64
C LYS A 432 19.24 -74.91 32.87
N ALA A 433 17.96 -74.66 33.11
CA ALA A 433 17.10 -75.59 33.83
C ALA A 433 15.64 -75.33 33.46
N THR A 434 14.99 -76.40 33.00
CA THR A 434 13.54 -76.69 32.99
C THR A 434 12.61 -76.15 31.88
N ILE A 435 12.23 -77.08 30.97
CA ILE A 435 10.86 -77.47 30.50
C ILE A 435 10.17 -76.49 29.50
N VAL A 436 9.97 -76.75 28.19
CA VAL A 436 9.23 -77.79 27.37
C VAL A 436 7.79 -77.36 26.95
N ASN A 437 7.57 -77.32 25.62
CA ASN A 437 6.34 -77.44 24.78
C ASN A 437 5.21 -76.38 24.90
N ASP A 438 4.37 -76.06 23.91
CA ASP A 438 4.03 -76.59 22.57
C ASP A 438 3.14 -75.55 21.81
N THR A 439 3.07 -75.65 20.47
CA THR A 439 1.95 -75.42 19.49
C THR A 439 0.75 -74.47 19.83
N GLU A 440 0.04 -73.75 18.94
CA GLU A 440 -0.40 -74.02 17.56
C GLU A 440 -1.20 -72.79 17.00
N SER A 441 -1.20 -72.67 15.66
CA SER A 441 -2.17 -72.11 14.68
C SER A 441 -3.40 -71.23 15.05
N GLY A 442 -3.72 -70.30 14.14
CA GLY A 442 -5.11 -69.84 13.88
C GLY A 442 -5.28 -68.76 12.80
N LYS A 443 -5.76 -69.15 11.60
CA LYS A 443 -6.13 -68.32 10.42
C LYS A 443 -7.49 -67.61 10.57
N ILE A 444 -7.83 -66.71 9.61
CA ILE A 444 -9.13 -66.51 8.86
C ILE A 444 -9.10 -65.08 8.21
N SER A 445 -8.88 -64.89 6.89
CA SER A 445 -9.80 -64.85 5.71
C SER A 445 -10.83 -63.70 5.68
N ALA A 446 -11.35 -63.13 4.59
CA ALA A 446 -11.02 -62.87 3.17
C ALA A 446 -12.29 -62.26 2.49
N SER A 447 -12.12 -61.49 1.39
CA SER A 447 -13.09 -61.11 0.31
C SER A 447 -14.18 -60.05 0.59
N ALA A 448 -14.68 -59.23 -0.36
CA ALA A 448 -14.84 -59.28 -1.85
C ALA A 448 -14.75 -57.83 -2.47
N ARG A 449 -14.33 -57.49 -3.72
CA ARG A 449 -14.80 -57.73 -5.13
C ARG A 449 -16.23 -57.18 -5.41
N GLU A 450 -16.56 -56.37 -6.43
CA GLU A 450 -16.34 -56.31 -7.91
C GLU A 450 -16.53 -54.85 -8.45
N GLN A 451 -15.79 -54.31 -9.44
CA GLN A 451 -15.89 -54.34 -10.93
C GLN A 451 -17.17 -53.80 -11.61
N GLY A 452 -16.98 -52.85 -12.54
CA GLY A 452 -17.92 -52.43 -13.58
C GLY A 452 -17.27 -51.51 -14.62
N SER A 453 -17.32 -51.91 -15.91
CA SER A 453 -16.72 -51.28 -17.09
C SER A 453 -17.77 -50.60 -17.98
N GLY A 454 -17.43 -49.52 -18.70
CA GLY A 454 -18.27 -48.92 -19.75
C GLY A 454 -17.51 -47.98 -20.70
N SER A 455 -17.79 -48.11 -22.00
CA SER A 455 -17.09 -47.67 -23.23
C SER A 455 -16.98 -46.17 -23.59
N GLU A 456 -16.03 -45.90 -24.49
CA GLU A 456 -15.73 -44.70 -25.30
C GLU A 456 -16.85 -44.27 -26.29
N THR A 457 -16.97 -42.96 -26.58
CA THR A 457 -16.75 -42.30 -27.90
C THR A 457 -17.27 -40.84 -27.95
N ASP A 458 -16.55 -40.00 -28.72
CA ASP A 458 -16.98 -38.78 -29.43
C ASP A 458 -17.21 -37.43 -28.68
N LYS A 459 -16.20 -36.54 -28.72
CA LYS A 459 -16.20 -35.33 -29.60
C LYS A 459 -15.08 -34.34 -29.27
N GLU A 460 -14.06 -34.32 -30.13
CA GLU A 460 -13.27 -33.13 -30.44
C GLU A 460 -14.12 -32.14 -31.26
N ALA A 461 -14.04 -30.84 -30.92
CA ALA A 461 -14.02 -29.68 -31.83
C ALA A 461 -14.53 -28.42 -31.12
N LYS A 462 -13.60 -27.52 -30.76
CA LYS A 462 -13.62 -26.04 -30.96
C LYS A 462 -12.66 -25.34 -29.99
N GLU A 463 -11.38 -25.46 -30.27
CA GLU A 463 -10.37 -24.49 -29.84
C GLU A 463 -9.62 -24.04 -31.09
N LYS A 464 -9.98 -22.84 -31.55
CA LYS A 464 -9.29 -22.00 -32.53
C LYS A 464 -10.17 -20.78 -32.73
N ASP A 465 -9.82 -19.68 -32.06
CA ASP A 465 -10.00 -18.29 -32.49
C ASP A 465 -9.76 -17.34 -31.30
N ILE A 466 -8.51 -17.13 -30.90
CA ILE A 466 -8.09 -15.95 -30.13
C ILE A 466 -6.70 -15.52 -30.62
N ILE A 467 -6.62 -14.97 -31.83
CA ILE A 467 -5.51 -14.12 -32.26
C ILE A 467 -6.12 -12.97 -33.07
N GLY A 468 -6.17 -11.78 -32.49
CA GLY A 468 -6.59 -10.57 -33.21
C GLY A 468 -7.33 -9.54 -32.37
N GLY A 469 -6.71 -8.99 -31.33
CA GLY A 469 -7.20 -7.80 -30.63
C GLY A 469 -6.52 -6.54 -31.13
N ASN A 470 -6.90 -6.03 -32.31
CA ASN A 470 -6.51 -4.70 -32.79
C ASN A 470 -7.71 -3.75 -32.68
N ALA A 471 -7.51 -2.63 -32.00
CA ALA A 471 -8.22 -1.34 -32.16
C ALA A 471 -9.76 -1.25 -31.99
N GLU A 472 -10.50 -2.35 -31.79
CA GLU A 472 -11.97 -2.32 -31.68
C GLU A 472 -12.52 -2.27 -30.24
N GLU A 473 -11.67 -2.38 -29.21
CA GLU A 473 -12.10 -2.42 -27.80
C GLU A 473 -12.48 -1.06 -27.17
N LEU A 474 -12.30 0.05 -27.89
CA LEU A 474 -12.70 1.40 -27.42
C LEU A 474 -14.20 1.73 -27.61
N HIS A 475 -14.99 0.84 -28.23
CA HIS A 475 -16.41 1.09 -28.55
C HIS A 475 -17.44 0.25 -27.77
N LYS A 476 -17.07 -0.40 -26.66
CA LYS A 476 -18.06 -0.86 -25.67
C LYS A 476 -18.33 0.23 -24.64
N ASN A 477 -19.18 1.21 -24.99
CA ASN A 477 -19.92 2.01 -24.01
C ASN A 477 -20.91 2.96 -24.71
N SER A 478 -22.10 2.45 -25.07
CA SER A 478 -23.25 3.29 -25.43
C SER A 478 -23.67 4.15 -24.22
N LEU A 479 -24.08 5.39 -24.46
CA LEU A 479 -24.75 6.21 -23.45
C LEU A 479 -26.10 5.57 -23.08
N SER A 480 -26.55 5.74 -21.83
CA SER A 480 -27.89 5.29 -21.45
C SER A 480 -28.97 6.12 -22.18
N PRO A 481 -30.22 5.62 -22.31
CA PRO A 481 -31.30 6.38 -22.94
C PRO A 481 -31.50 7.78 -22.34
N ALA A 482 -31.42 7.90 -21.01
CA ALA A 482 -31.54 9.19 -20.32
C ALA A 482 -30.32 10.11 -20.57
N GLN A 483 -29.11 9.55 -20.65
CA GLN A 483 -27.91 10.31 -21.04
C GLN A 483 -27.99 10.77 -22.50
N GLN A 484 -28.50 9.94 -23.42
CA GLN A 484 -28.78 10.34 -24.81
C GLN A 484 -29.83 11.44 -24.90
N GLU A 485 -30.88 11.35 -24.09
CA GLU A 485 -31.88 12.41 -24.00
C GLU A 485 -31.25 13.74 -23.55
N ALA A 486 -30.42 13.72 -22.50
CA ALA A 486 -29.70 14.90 -22.02
C ALA A 486 -28.75 15.48 -23.08
N VAL A 487 -28.00 14.62 -23.78
CA VAL A 487 -27.06 15.01 -24.82
C VAL A 487 -27.76 15.58 -26.06
N SER A 488 -28.99 15.15 -26.36
CA SER A 488 -29.73 15.56 -27.57
C SER A 488 -30.73 16.71 -27.35
N ALA A 489 -31.03 17.08 -26.10
CA ALA A 489 -31.97 18.15 -25.76
C ALA A 489 -31.62 19.50 -26.44
N ARG A 490 -32.62 20.29 -26.84
CA ARG A 490 -32.38 21.58 -27.55
C ARG A 490 -33.11 22.75 -26.90
N ASP A 491 -33.60 22.53 -25.69
CA ASP A 491 -34.38 23.48 -24.94
C ASP A 491 -33.50 24.65 -24.45
N ARG A 492 -34.10 25.83 -24.26
CA ARG A 492 -33.40 27.05 -23.83
C ARG A 492 -32.64 26.86 -22.52
N ALA A 493 -33.21 26.09 -21.61
CA ALA A 493 -32.60 25.69 -20.36
C ALA A 493 -32.87 24.19 -20.13
N VAL A 494 -31.82 23.44 -19.81
CA VAL A 494 -31.87 22.01 -19.49
C VAL A 494 -31.20 21.80 -18.14
N ALA A 495 -31.90 21.14 -17.22
CA ALA A 495 -31.37 20.71 -15.94
C ALA A 495 -31.29 19.18 -15.89
N VAL A 496 -30.09 18.66 -15.70
CA VAL A 496 -29.84 17.22 -15.54
C VAL A 496 -29.58 16.94 -14.06
N ILE A 497 -30.52 16.26 -13.41
CA ILE A 497 -30.39 15.80 -12.03
C ILE A 497 -29.76 14.41 -12.08
N ALA A 498 -28.53 14.29 -11.61
CA ALA A 498 -27.72 13.10 -11.78
C ALA A 498 -27.01 12.74 -10.48
N GLY A 499 -27.45 11.63 -9.88
CA GLY A 499 -26.87 11.11 -8.64
C GLY A 499 -25.38 10.75 -8.74
N PRO A 500 -24.74 10.38 -7.62
CA PRO A 500 -23.37 9.89 -7.64
C PRO A 500 -23.25 8.67 -8.55
N GLY A 501 -22.15 8.58 -9.29
CA GLY A 501 -21.91 7.46 -10.20
C GLY A 501 -22.80 7.43 -11.45
N ALA A 502 -23.65 8.43 -11.69
CA ALA A 502 -24.55 8.45 -12.87
C ALA A 502 -23.89 8.89 -14.19
N GLY A 503 -22.59 9.16 -14.17
CA GLY A 503 -21.83 9.59 -15.35
C GLY A 503 -22.04 11.06 -15.73
N LYS A 504 -22.06 11.98 -14.75
CA LYS A 504 -22.17 13.45 -14.95
C LYS A 504 -21.16 13.97 -15.97
N THR A 505 -19.87 13.75 -15.69
CA THR A 505 -18.75 14.18 -16.55
C THR A 505 -18.82 13.58 -17.95
N ARG A 506 -19.21 12.30 -18.05
CA ARG A 506 -19.40 11.61 -19.35
C ARG A 506 -20.53 12.25 -20.16
N THR A 507 -21.63 12.61 -19.51
CA THR A 507 -22.78 13.29 -20.13
C THR A 507 -22.39 14.69 -20.62
N LEU A 508 -21.66 15.47 -19.82
CA LEU A 508 -21.15 16.79 -20.20
C LEU A 508 -20.22 16.73 -21.42
N ILE A 509 -19.25 15.81 -21.41
CA ILE A 509 -18.31 15.68 -22.54
C ILE A 509 -19.05 15.25 -23.80
N SER A 510 -19.97 14.28 -23.68
CA SER A 510 -20.78 13.84 -24.82
C SER A 510 -21.66 14.97 -25.37
N ARG A 511 -22.16 15.86 -24.49
CA ARG A 511 -22.91 17.06 -24.89
C ARG A 511 -22.03 18.04 -25.66
N ILE A 512 -20.80 18.29 -25.18
CA ILE A 512 -19.82 19.13 -25.90
C ILE A 512 -19.53 18.52 -27.28
N CYS A 513 -19.29 17.21 -27.36
CA CYS A 513 -19.07 16.53 -28.64
C CYS A 513 -20.26 16.70 -29.59
N SER A 514 -21.49 16.50 -29.13
CA SER A 514 -22.69 16.70 -29.96
C SER A 514 -22.86 18.15 -30.44
N LEU A 515 -22.53 19.14 -29.59
CA LEU A 515 -22.54 20.56 -30.00
C LEU A 515 -21.53 20.84 -31.12
N LEU A 516 -20.35 20.24 -31.06
CA LEU A 516 -19.27 20.44 -32.04
C LEU A 516 -19.49 19.65 -33.32
N GLU A 517 -19.82 18.36 -33.21
CA GLU A 517 -19.83 17.42 -34.32
C GLU A 517 -21.18 17.40 -35.04
N ASP A 518 -22.29 17.25 -34.30
CA ASP A 518 -23.62 17.14 -34.90
C ASP A 518 -24.17 18.52 -35.27
N ARG A 519 -23.91 19.52 -34.41
CA ARG A 519 -24.49 20.86 -34.52
C ARG A 519 -23.55 21.89 -35.11
N LYS A 520 -22.27 21.53 -35.34
CA LYS A 520 -21.25 22.40 -35.96
C LYS A 520 -21.11 23.77 -35.28
N ILE A 521 -21.27 23.80 -33.95
CA ILE A 521 -21.04 25.00 -33.14
C ILE A 521 -19.53 25.26 -33.02
N ARG A 522 -19.12 26.52 -33.04
CA ARG A 522 -17.70 26.88 -32.87
C ARG A 522 -17.27 26.66 -31.41
N PRO A 523 -16.09 26.07 -31.15
CA PRO A 523 -15.61 25.87 -29.78
C PRO A 523 -15.57 27.15 -28.95
N SER A 524 -15.23 28.28 -29.58
CA SER A 524 -15.19 29.61 -28.95
C SER A 524 -16.55 30.19 -28.55
N GLU A 525 -17.66 29.52 -28.85
CA GLU A 525 -19.03 29.89 -28.43
C GLU A 525 -19.54 29.02 -27.26
N ILE A 526 -18.70 28.11 -26.75
CA ILE A 526 -19.03 27.16 -25.69
C ILE A 526 -18.18 27.47 -24.45
N THR A 527 -18.85 27.60 -23.31
CA THR A 527 -18.21 27.69 -22.00
C THR A 527 -18.66 26.54 -21.12
N ALA A 528 -17.71 25.84 -20.51
CA ALA A 528 -17.97 24.81 -19.49
C ALA A 528 -17.39 25.26 -18.14
N VAL A 529 -18.28 25.47 -17.17
CA VAL A 529 -17.95 25.88 -15.81
C VAL A 529 -17.93 24.65 -14.90
N THR A 530 -16.83 24.46 -14.16
CA THR A 530 -16.68 23.39 -13.17
C THR A 530 -16.50 23.96 -11.76
N PHE A 531 -16.73 23.15 -10.73
CA PHE A 531 -16.51 23.58 -9.34
C PHE A 531 -15.02 23.57 -8.94
N THR A 532 -14.24 22.60 -9.45
CA THR A 532 -12.81 22.44 -9.14
C THR A 532 -11.94 22.54 -10.39
N ASN A 533 -10.67 22.95 -10.21
CA ASN A 533 -9.67 22.98 -11.28
C ASN A 533 -9.38 21.58 -11.83
N LYS A 534 -9.32 20.57 -10.95
CA LYS A 534 -9.16 19.16 -11.35
C LYS A 534 -10.27 18.68 -12.28
N ALA A 535 -11.53 19.03 -12.01
CA ALA A 535 -12.65 18.69 -12.91
C ALA A 535 -12.50 19.39 -14.28
N ALA A 536 -12.01 20.62 -14.31
CA ALA A 536 -11.71 21.32 -15.57
C ALA A 536 -10.56 20.65 -16.33
N GLU A 537 -9.47 20.27 -15.66
CA GLU A 537 -8.34 19.56 -16.26
C GLU A 537 -8.71 18.17 -16.77
N GLU A 538 -9.50 17.42 -16.00
CA GLU A 538 -10.00 16.12 -16.42
C GLU A 538 -10.88 16.25 -17.67
N MET A 539 -11.76 17.25 -17.70
CA MET A 539 -12.58 17.53 -18.88
C MET A 539 -11.71 17.90 -20.09
N ARG A 540 -10.70 18.76 -19.92
CA ARG A 540 -9.72 19.08 -20.99
C ARG A 540 -9.00 17.83 -21.48
N SER A 541 -8.41 17.04 -20.58
CA SER A 541 -7.68 15.82 -20.92
C SER A 541 -8.53 14.82 -21.69
N ARG A 542 -9.79 14.62 -21.28
CA ARG A 542 -10.73 13.75 -21.98
C ARG A 542 -11.09 14.28 -23.38
N LEU A 543 -11.25 15.60 -23.53
CA LEU A 543 -11.47 16.23 -24.84
C LEU A 543 -10.23 16.15 -25.75
N GLU A 544 -9.02 16.27 -25.20
CA GLU A 544 -7.77 16.19 -25.95
C GLU A 544 -7.51 14.82 -26.58
N LYS A 545 -8.12 13.75 -26.03
CA LYS A 545 -8.07 12.39 -26.59
C LYS A 545 -8.94 12.21 -27.84
N LEU A 546 -9.80 13.18 -28.16
CA LEU A 546 -10.65 13.15 -29.36
C LEU A 546 -9.88 13.62 -30.61
N PRO A 547 -10.33 13.23 -31.82
CA PRO A 547 -9.82 13.81 -33.07
C PRO A 547 -9.97 15.35 -33.07
N GLU A 548 -8.91 16.08 -33.43
CA GLU A 548 -8.81 17.55 -33.30
C GLU A 548 -8.94 18.12 -31.86
N GLY A 549 -8.95 17.25 -30.84
CA GLY A 549 -9.20 17.59 -29.43
C GLY A 549 -8.29 18.66 -28.85
N LYS A 550 -7.00 18.68 -29.21
CA LYS A 550 -6.04 19.71 -28.76
C LYS A 550 -6.37 21.12 -29.25
N ARG A 551 -6.96 21.26 -30.44
CA ARG A 551 -7.40 22.57 -30.96
C ARG A 551 -8.68 22.99 -30.26
N ILE A 552 -9.64 22.07 -30.17
CA ILE A 552 -10.92 22.27 -29.51
C ILE A 552 -10.72 22.71 -28.05
N SER A 553 -9.88 22.00 -27.29
CA SER A 553 -9.63 22.30 -25.88
C SER A 553 -8.95 23.66 -25.64
N LYS A 554 -8.25 24.22 -26.64
CA LYS A 554 -7.65 25.57 -26.54
C LYS A 554 -8.64 26.68 -26.87
N GLU A 555 -9.55 26.43 -27.80
CA GLU A 555 -10.54 27.41 -28.23
C GLU A 555 -11.76 27.46 -27.30
N LEU A 556 -12.08 26.36 -26.61
CA LEU A 556 -13.21 26.25 -25.68
C LEU A 556 -12.87 26.85 -24.31
N CYS A 557 -13.80 27.61 -23.73
CA CYS A 557 -13.60 28.18 -22.40
C CYS A 557 -13.99 27.14 -21.33
N ILE A 558 -13.00 26.50 -20.70
CA ILE A 558 -13.19 25.55 -19.58
C ILE A 558 -12.53 26.13 -18.35
N GLY A 559 -13.21 26.16 -17.20
CA GLY A 559 -12.60 26.59 -15.95
C GLY A 559 -13.59 26.69 -14.79
N THR A 560 -13.09 27.10 -13.63
CA THR A 560 -13.93 27.43 -12.48
C THR A 560 -14.52 28.83 -12.62
N PHE A 561 -15.57 29.16 -11.85
CA PHE A 561 -16.11 30.52 -11.80
C PHE A 561 -15.02 31.57 -11.58
N HIS A 562 -14.19 31.38 -10.56
CA HIS A 562 -13.10 32.30 -10.22
C HIS A 562 -12.05 32.36 -11.34
N GLY A 563 -11.66 31.22 -11.94
CA GLY A 563 -10.69 31.20 -13.03
C GLY A 563 -11.17 31.93 -14.28
N ILE A 564 -12.46 31.76 -14.64
CA ILE A 564 -13.07 32.45 -15.77
C ILE A 564 -13.19 33.95 -15.47
N CYS A 565 -13.68 34.34 -14.30
CA CYS A 565 -13.76 35.74 -13.87
C CYS A 565 -12.39 36.42 -13.87
N SER A 566 -11.38 35.78 -13.27
CA SER A 566 -10.00 36.29 -13.23
C SER A 566 -9.44 36.52 -14.62
N LYS A 567 -9.61 35.54 -15.53
CA LYS A 567 -9.20 35.67 -16.93
C LYS A 567 -9.88 36.84 -17.63
N ILE A 568 -11.19 37.00 -17.46
CA ILE A 568 -11.95 38.10 -18.10
C ILE A 568 -11.48 39.47 -17.60
N LEU A 569 -11.25 39.62 -16.29
CA LEU A 569 -10.76 40.87 -15.71
C LEU A 569 -9.34 41.17 -16.21
N GLY A 570 -8.46 40.16 -16.24
CA GLY A 570 -7.09 40.27 -16.76
C GLY A 570 -7.02 40.63 -18.25
N ASP A 571 -7.82 39.97 -19.10
CA ASP A 571 -7.90 40.24 -20.55
C ASP A 571 -8.34 41.69 -20.86
N ARG A 572 -8.98 42.36 -19.89
CA ARG A 572 -9.41 43.76 -19.97
C ARG A 572 -8.44 44.76 -19.33
N GLY A 573 -7.29 44.28 -18.85
CA GLY A 573 -6.21 45.11 -18.33
C GLY A 573 -6.39 45.60 -16.90
N GLU A 574 -7.23 44.94 -16.09
CA GLU A 574 -7.28 45.19 -14.65
C GLU A 574 -6.00 44.69 -13.98
N ASP A 575 -5.28 45.59 -13.30
CA ASP A 575 -4.07 45.29 -12.53
C ASP A 575 -4.44 44.93 -11.09
N PHE A 576 -4.46 43.63 -10.77
CA PHE A 576 -4.75 43.12 -9.43
C PHE A 576 -4.01 41.80 -9.17
N PHE A 577 -3.85 41.44 -7.91
CA PHE A 577 -3.51 40.08 -7.50
C PHE A 577 -4.63 39.51 -6.61
N VAL A 578 -4.72 38.17 -6.55
CA VAL A 578 -5.72 37.50 -5.72
C VAL A 578 -5.21 37.43 -4.28
N ALA A 579 -5.97 37.99 -3.34
CA ALA A 579 -5.67 37.95 -1.92
C ALA A 579 -5.68 36.50 -1.42
N ASP A 580 -4.58 36.08 -0.80
CA ASP A 580 -4.51 34.78 -0.16
C ASP A 580 -5.04 34.83 1.28
N GLU A 581 -5.16 33.66 1.91
CA GLU A 581 -5.73 33.55 3.26
C GLU A 581 -4.93 34.37 4.28
N GLY A 582 -3.61 34.47 4.11
CA GLY A 582 -2.75 35.24 5.00
C GLY A 582 -3.03 36.75 4.96
N LEU A 583 -3.12 37.34 3.77
CA LEU A 583 -3.50 38.73 3.60
C LEU A 583 -4.91 38.99 4.14
N MET A 584 -5.86 38.12 3.78
CA MET A 584 -7.25 38.24 4.23
C MET A 584 -7.34 38.26 5.77
N GLU A 585 -6.61 37.39 6.47
CA GLU A 585 -6.57 37.36 7.93
C GLU A 585 -5.96 38.62 8.56
N GLU A 586 -4.89 39.16 7.99
CA GLU A 586 -4.26 40.39 8.49
C GLU A 586 -5.23 41.59 8.39
N LEU A 587 -5.84 41.76 7.22
CA LEU A 587 -6.79 42.85 6.97
C LEU A 587 -8.06 42.70 7.84
N ALA A 588 -8.55 41.46 8.00
CA ALA A 588 -9.65 41.16 8.89
C ALA A 588 -9.28 41.48 10.36
N GLY A 589 -8.09 41.12 10.82
CA GLY A 589 -7.62 41.44 12.18
C GLY A 589 -7.54 42.94 12.47
N LYS A 590 -7.03 43.73 11.50
CA LYS A 590 -7.01 45.20 11.57
C LYS A 590 -8.44 45.77 11.62
N THR A 591 -9.34 45.25 10.79
CA THR A 591 -10.76 45.65 10.77
C THR A 591 -11.46 45.34 12.09
N ILE A 592 -11.31 44.12 12.60
CA ILE A 592 -11.89 43.69 13.88
C ILE A 592 -11.45 44.62 15.03
N THR A 593 -10.16 44.96 15.06
CA THR A 593 -9.59 45.84 16.09
C THR A 593 -10.10 47.27 15.95
N ARG A 594 -10.21 47.78 14.71
CA ARG A 594 -10.66 49.15 14.42
C ARG A 594 -12.11 49.42 14.84
N PHE A 595 -12.96 48.40 14.73
CA PHE A 595 -14.40 48.47 15.03
C PHE A 595 -14.80 47.76 16.35
N ASP A 596 -13.84 47.27 17.14
CA ASP A 596 -14.06 46.54 18.39
C ASP A 596 -15.05 45.36 18.27
N LEU A 597 -14.92 44.59 17.18
CA LEU A 597 -15.79 43.45 16.92
C LEU A 597 -15.39 42.25 17.79
N LYS A 598 -16.35 41.66 18.51
CA LYS A 598 -16.11 40.45 19.32
C LYS A 598 -16.18 39.16 18.48
N LEU A 599 -15.33 39.07 17.47
CA LEU A 599 -15.28 37.97 16.50
C LEU A 599 -13.84 37.46 16.35
N SER A 600 -13.70 36.15 16.09
CA SER A 600 -12.45 35.60 15.58
C SER A 600 -12.28 35.95 14.11
N VAL A 601 -11.04 36.04 13.63
CA VAL A 601 -10.69 36.35 12.23
C VAL A 601 -11.40 35.44 11.24
N SER A 602 -11.34 34.12 11.43
CA SER A 602 -11.99 33.15 10.54
C SER A 602 -13.52 33.28 10.53
N ARG A 603 -14.11 33.72 11.64
CA ARG A 603 -15.55 33.97 11.71
C ARG A 603 -15.89 35.25 10.97
N PHE A 604 -15.11 36.32 11.16
CA PHE A 604 -15.29 37.58 10.44
C PHE A 604 -15.23 37.36 8.92
N LEU A 605 -14.20 36.69 8.40
CA LEU A 605 -14.06 36.41 6.97
C LEU A 605 -15.22 35.57 6.42
N ARG A 606 -15.66 34.55 7.15
CA ARG A 606 -16.82 33.74 6.76
C ARG A 606 -18.10 34.58 6.68
N GLU A 607 -18.40 35.36 7.72
CA GLU A 607 -19.59 36.22 7.74
C GLU A 607 -19.52 37.31 6.65
N LEU A 608 -18.34 37.86 6.40
CA LEU A 608 -18.10 38.83 5.32
C LEU A 608 -18.34 38.20 3.93
N SER A 609 -17.83 36.99 3.70
CA SER A 609 -18.05 36.26 2.45
C SER A 609 -19.53 35.95 2.23
N LEU A 610 -20.26 35.53 3.27
CA LEU A 610 -21.71 35.32 3.21
C LEU A 610 -22.47 36.62 2.90
N LEU A 611 -22.02 37.77 3.43
CA LEU A 611 -22.55 39.10 3.09
C LEU A 611 -22.28 39.46 1.62
N LYS A 612 -21.03 39.28 1.14
CA LYS A 612 -20.64 39.51 -0.26
C LYS A 612 -21.44 38.62 -1.22
N CYS A 613 -21.74 37.39 -0.81
CA CYS A 613 -22.57 36.44 -1.55
C CYS A 613 -24.07 36.82 -1.60
N GLY A 614 -24.50 37.88 -0.90
CA GLY A 614 -25.87 38.37 -0.95
C GLY A 614 -26.91 37.44 -0.30
N ILE A 615 -26.51 36.67 0.71
CA ILE A 615 -27.41 35.76 1.44
C ILE A 615 -28.50 36.58 2.16
N GLN A 616 -29.77 36.35 1.81
CA GLN A 616 -30.91 37.08 2.37
C GLN A 616 -31.20 36.68 3.82
N GLY A 617 -31.50 37.66 4.68
CA GLY A 617 -31.91 37.42 6.08
C GLY A 617 -30.77 37.10 7.04
N LEU A 618 -29.51 37.24 6.61
CA LEU A 618 -28.33 37.02 7.45
C LEU A 618 -28.23 38.09 8.54
N GLN A 619 -28.35 37.70 9.82
CA GLN A 619 -28.01 38.56 10.96
C GLN A 619 -26.50 38.45 11.21
N SER A 620 -25.71 39.16 10.40
CA SER A 620 -24.25 39.18 10.55
C SER A 620 -23.82 40.17 11.64
N PRO A 621 -22.85 39.81 12.49
CA PRO A 621 -22.19 40.75 13.41
C PRO A 621 -21.19 41.69 12.69
N VAL A 622 -20.92 41.48 11.39
CA VAL A 622 -20.10 42.37 10.56
C VAL A 622 -20.99 43.48 10.02
N THR A 623 -20.70 44.74 10.38
CA THR A 623 -21.48 45.90 9.91
C THR A 623 -21.08 46.32 8.50
N GLU A 624 -21.93 47.07 7.81
CA GLU A 624 -21.62 47.59 6.46
C GLU A 624 -20.36 48.48 6.47
N GLU A 625 -20.14 49.26 7.54
CA GLU A 625 -18.94 50.10 7.67
C GLU A 625 -17.66 49.27 7.84
N ALA A 626 -17.73 48.16 8.60
CA ALA A 626 -16.59 47.27 8.77
C ALA A 626 -16.26 46.53 7.46
N ALA A 627 -17.29 46.09 6.72
CA ALA A 627 -17.11 45.48 5.41
C ALA A 627 -16.52 46.47 4.38
N ALA A 628 -17.00 47.72 4.37
CA ALA A 628 -16.48 48.77 3.50
C ALA A 628 -15.02 49.12 3.81
N TYR A 629 -14.66 49.21 5.09
CA TYR A 629 -13.27 49.44 5.51
C TYR A 629 -12.34 48.30 5.09
N TYR A 630 -12.77 47.05 5.27
CA TYR A 630 -12.01 45.90 4.77
C TYR A 630 -11.79 45.96 3.25
N GLN A 631 -12.83 46.35 2.51
CA GLN A 631 -12.73 46.49 1.05
C GLN A 631 -11.79 47.62 0.64
N GLU A 632 -11.82 48.77 1.32
CA GLU A 632 -10.90 49.89 1.08
C GLU A 632 -9.45 49.45 1.29
N MET A 633 -9.17 48.68 2.35
CA MET A 633 -7.85 48.14 2.60
C MET A 633 -7.38 47.14 1.53
N LEU A 634 -8.28 46.29 1.00
CA LEU A 634 -7.96 45.41 -0.14
C LEU A 634 -7.60 46.24 -1.38
N GLU A 635 -8.36 47.31 -1.65
CA GLU A 635 -8.11 48.21 -2.78
C GLU A 635 -6.78 48.97 -2.65
N GLU A 636 -6.41 49.43 -1.44
CA GLU A 636 -5.12 50.06 -1.16
C GLU A 636 -3.94 49.13 -1.46
N GLU A 637 -4.09 47.84 -1.18
CA GLU A 637 -3.09 46.83 -1.49
C GLU A 637 -3.11 46.40 -2.97
N LYS A 638 -4.09 46.86 -3.79
CA LYS A 638 -4.40 46.36 -5.15
C LYS A 638 -4.75 44.87 -5.20
N ALA A 639 -5.43 44.39 -4.17
CA ALA A 639 -5.83 43.01 -4.01
C ALA A 639 -7.32 42.81 -4.31
N LEU A 640 -7.68 41.61 -4.79
CA LEU A 640 -9.07 41.14 -4.82
C LEU A 640 -9.17 39.80 -4.10
N ASP A 641 -10.14 39.65 -3.21
CA ASP A 641 -10.47 38.32 -2.70
C ASP A 641 -11.30 37.53 -3.73
N TYR A 642 -11.57 36.25 -3.41
CA TYR A 642 -12.32 35.37 -4.31
C TYR A 642 -13.72 35.89 -4.62
N ASP A 643 -14.40 36.48 -3.64
CA ASP A 643 -15.76 37.00 -3.82
C ASP A 643 -15.76 38.26 -4.70
N ASP A 644 -14.73 39.10 -4.59
CA ASP A 644 -14.55 40.31 -5.39
C ASP A 644 -14.38 40.01 -6.88
N LEU A 645 -13.70 38.91 -7.24
CA LEU A 645 -13.60 38.46 -8.63
C LEU A 645 -14.98 38.25 -9.24
N LEU A 646 -15.88 37.62 -8.48
CA LEU A 646 -17.25 37.33 -8.91
C LEU A 646 -18.07 38.63 -9.00
N LEU A 647 -18.02 39.46 -7.96
CA LEU A 647 -18.80 40.70 -7.88
C LEU A 647 -18.39 41.73 -8.94
N LYS A 648 -17.09 41.95 -9.16
CA LYS A 648 -16.58 42.86 -10.19
C LYS A 648 -16.96 42.37 -11.59
N THR A 649 -16.78 41.08 -11.86
CA THR A 649 -17.20 40.50 -13.16
C THR A 649 -18.71 40.61 -13.35
N ARG A 650 -19.51 40.37 -12.31
CA ARG A 650 -20.97 40.53 -12.38
C ARG A 650 -21.33 41.97 -12.74
N LYS A 651 -20.72 42.96 -12.08
CA LYS A 651 -20.96 44.38 -12.36
C LYS A 651 -20.61 44.75 -13.80
N LEU A 652 -19.54 44.20 -14.35
CA LEU A 652 -19.12 44.40 -15.74
C LEU A 652 -20.19 43.90 -16.74
N PHE A 653 -20.77 42.72 -16.49
CA PHE A 653 -21.74 42.11 -17.40
C PHE A 653 -23.18 42.64 -17.24
N LEU A 654 -23.45 43.49 -16.25
CA LEU A 654 -24.72 44.23 -16.18
C LEU A 654 -24.85 45.28 -17.31
N ASP A 655 -23.73 45.69 -17.91
CA ASP A 655 -23.71 46.48 -19.13
C ASP A 655 -24.11 45.61 -20.34
N GLU A 656 -25.19 45.99 -21.02
CA GLU A 656 -25.78 45.21 -22.11
C GLU A 656 -24.87 45.14 -23.35
N ASP A 657 -24.06 46.16 -23.60
CA ASP A 657 -23.14 46.18 -24.75
C ASP A 657 -22.01 45.17 -24.55
N ILE A 658 -21.50 45.06 -23.31
CA ILE A 658 -20.49 44.09 -22.93
C ILE A 658 -21.04 42.67 -23.03
N SER A 659 -22.23 42.42 -22.46
CA SER A 659 -22.88 41.11 -22.50
C SER A 659 -23.14 40.63 -23.94
N ALA A 660 -23.49 41.54 -24.86
CA ALA A 660 -23.76 41.19 -26.26
C ALA A 660 -22.50 40.88 -27.09
N GLN A 661 -21.33 41.42 -26.70
CA GLN A 661 -20.06 41.20 -27.40
C GLN A 661 -19.42 39.84 -27.06
N GLU A 662 -19.69 39.31 -25.87
CA GLU A 662 -19.09 38.09 -25.34
C GLU A 662 -19.77 36.81 -25.85
N LYS A 663 -19.47 36.45 -27.11
CA LYS A 663 -20.06 35.27 -27.78
C LYS A 663 -19.71 33.92 -27.15
N GLN A 664 -18.73 33.87 -26.26
CA GLN A 664 -18.27 32.64 -25.59
C GLN A 664 -19.35 31.99 -24.70
N PHE A 665 -20.30 32.77 -24.16
CA PHE A 665 -21.36 32.26 -23.27
C PHE A 665 -22.65 31.85 -23.99
N ARG A 666 -22.58 31.69 -25.32
CA ARG A 666 -23.76 31.34 -26.13
C ARG A 666 -24.31 29.95 -25.77
N TYR A 667 -23.42 29.01 -25.49
CA TYR A 667 -23.74 27.69 -24.95
C TYR A 667 -23.01 27.55 -23.61
N LEU A 668 -23.75 27.68 -22.51
CA LEU A 668 -23.19 27.63 -21.16
C LEU A 668 -23.51 26.28 -20.52
N LEU A 669 -22.47 25.52 -20.20
CA LEU A 669 -22.55 24.25 -19.49
C LEU A 669 -22.01 24.45 -18.06
N VAL A 670 -22.74 23.95 -17.06
CA VAL A 670 -22.38 24.10 -15.66
C VAL A 670 -22.42 22.74 -14.97
N ASP A 671 -21.30 22.32 -14.42
CA ASP A 671 -21.18 21.12 -13.58
C ASP A 671 -21.35 21.44 -12.09
N GLU A 672 -21.68 20.42 -11.29
CA GLU A 672 -21.89 20.51 -9.83
C GLU A 672 -22.81 21.69 -9.43
N PHE A 673 -23.89 21.88 -10.18
CA PHE A 673 -24.79 23.03 -10.04
C PHE A 673 -25.38 23.20 -8.62
N GLN A 674 -25.45 22.13 -7.82
CA GLN A 674 -25.94 22.18 -6.44
C GLN A 674 -25.05 22.97 -5.46
N ASP A 675 -23.78 23.21 -5.80
CA ASP A 675 -22.79 23.81 -4.90
C ASP A 675 -22.51 25.28 -5.22
N ILE A 676 -23.32 25.89 -6.08
CA ILE A 676 -23.18 27.31 -6.41
C ILE A 676 -23.82 28.20 -5.34
N ASN A 677 -23.21 29.35 -5.10
CA ASN A 677 -23.76 30.40 -4.24
C ASN A 677 -24.65 31.39 -5.04
N PRO A 678 -25.39 32.31 -4.38
CA PRO A 678 -26.29 33.22 -5.09
C PRO A 678 -25.60 34.16 -6.09
N VAL A 679 -24.37 34.60 -5.82
CA VAL A 679 -23.63 35.47 -6.76
C VAL A 679 -23.20 34.69 -8.00
N GLN A 680 -22.78 33.44 -7.85
CA GLN A 680 -22.47 32.54 -8.98
C GLN A 680 -23.73 32.25 -9.79
N TYR A 681 -24.86 32.00 -9.15
CA TYR A 681 -26.15 31.83 -9.84
C TYR A 681 -26.53 33.10 -10.63
N ASP A 682 -26.38 34.28 -10.04
CA ASP A 682 -26.58 35.55 -10.73
C ASP A 682 -25.64 35.70 -11.94
N LEU A 683 -24.35 35.38 -11.78
CA LEU A 683 -23.36 35.41 -12.86
C LEU A 683 -23.77 34.51 -14.03
N LEU A 684 -24.20 33.27 -13.76
CA LEU A 684 -24.70 32.35 -14.80
C LEU A 684 -25.85 32.99 -15.60
N ARG A 685 -26.79 33.65 -14.90
CA ARG A 685 -27.92 34.31 -15.54
C ARG A 685 -27.48 35.48 -16.41
N VAL A 686 -26.55 36.30 -15.94
CA VAL A 686 -26.08 37.46 -16.70
C VAL A 686 -25.23 37.02 -17.90
N TRP A 687 -24.32 36.06 -17.71
CA TRP A 687 -23.51 35.47 -18.81
C TRP A 687 -24.38 34.87 -19.91
N ASN A 688 -25.45 34.17 -19.53
CA ASN A 688 -26.31 33.51 -20.50
C ASN A 688 -27.54 34.35 -20.90
N LYS A 689 -27.66 35.62 -20.46
CA LYS A 689 -28.82 36.48 -20.76
C LYS A 689 -29.12 36.55 -22.27
N ASN A 690 -28.07 36.76 -23.08
CA ASN A 690 -28.12 36.79 -24.54
C ASN A 690 -27.69 35.45 -25.19
N GLY A 691 -27.55 34.40 -24.38
CA GLY A 691 -27.15 33.06 -24.82
C GLY A 691 -28.29 32.27 -25.47
N GLN A 692 -27.93 31.16 -26.12
CA GLN A 692 -28.86 30.24 -26.78
C GLN A 692 -29.30 29.11 -25.85
N GLU A 693 -28.38 28.52 -25.10
CA GLU A 693 -28.65 27.37 -24.24
C GLU A 693 -27.92 27.49 -22.91
N LEU A 694 -28.64 27.14 -21.83
CA LEU A 694 -28.10 26.87 -20.51
C LEU A 694 -28.28 25.39 -20.21
N PHE A 695 -27.18 24.68 -19.97
CA PHE A 695 -27.20 23.28 -19.60
C PHE A 695 -26.55 23.15 -18.22
N VAL A 696 -27.32 22.76 -17.21
CA VAL A 696 -26.81 22.54 -15.86
C VAL A 696 -26.90 21.06 -15.51
N ILE A 697 -25.90 20.55 -14.82
CA ILE A 697 -25.91 19.18 -14.28
C ILE A 697 -25.43 19.19 -12.84
N GLY A 698 -26.03 18.34 -12.02
CA GLY A 698 -25.68 18.25 -10.60
C GLY A 698 -26.61 17.32 -9.84
N ASP A 699 -26.41 17.28 -8.53
CA ASP A 699 -27.17 16.45 -7.60
C ASP A 699 -27.52 17.27 -6.34
N PRO A 700 -28.79 17.64 -6.11
CA PRO A 700 -29.20 18.34 -4.89
C PRO A 700 -28.78 17.62 -3.60
N ASP A 701 -28.74 16.29 -3.62
CA ASP A 701 -28.36 15.48 -2.46
C ASP A 701 -26.82 15.44 -2.23
N GLN A 702 -26.03 16.12 -3.07
CA GLN A 702 -24.59 16.35 -2.89
C GLN A 702 -24.23 17.82 -2.61
N SER A 703 -25.20 18.66 -2.23
CA SER A 703 -24.96 20.05 -1.82
C SER A 703 -24.37 20.08 -0.40
N VAL A 704 -23.04 20.25 -0.29
CA VAL A 704 -22.28 20.08 0.96
C VAL A 704 -21.37 21.25 1.29
N TYR A 705 -21.50 22.37 0.57
CA TYR A 705 -20.72 23.59 0.81
C TYR A 705 -21.60 24.74 1.33
N GLY A 706 -22.63 24.43 2.12
CA GLY A 706 -23.56 25.42 2.67
C GLY A 706 -22.84 26.42 3.58
N PHE A 707 -21.81 25.97 4.29
CA PHE A 707 -20.91 26.85 5.06
C PHE A 707 -20.11 27.86 4.22
N ARG A 708 -20.01 27.66 2.90
CA ARG A 708 -19.46 28.61 1.91
C ARG A 708 -20.56 29.39 1.16
N GLY A 709 -21.80 29.28 1.61
CA GLY A 709 -22.95 29.97 1.03
C GLY A 709 -23.58 29.28 -0.18
N SER A 710 -23.30 27.98 -0.44
CA SER A 710 -24.01 27.26 -1.49
C SER A 710 -25.51 27.13 -1.18
N ASP A 711 -26.35 27.32 -2.19
CA ASP A 711 -27.81 27.27 -2.03
C ASP A 711 -28.36 25.89 -2.44
N SER A 712 -28.74 25.08 -1.46
CA SER A 712 -29.37 23.76 -1.70
C SER A 712 -30.69 23.85 -2.50
N GLN A 713 -31.30 25.04 -2.59
CA GLN A 713 -32.51 25.30 -3.37
C GLN A 713 -32.23 25.85 -4.78
N CYS A 714 -30.97 25.87 -5.23
CA CYS A 714 -30.58 26.38 -6.56
C CYS A 714 -31.39 25.75 -7.71
N PHE A 715 -31.68 24.45 -7.68
CA PHE A 715 -32.51 23.78 -8.69
C PHE A 715 -33.96 24.27 -8.67
N ALA A 716 -34.55 24.45 -7.49
CA ALA A 716 -35.91 24.98 -7.35
C ALA A 716 -35.98 26.45 -7.80
N ARG A 717 -34.93 27.22 -7.56
CA ARG A 717 -34.79 28.60 -8.04
C ARG A 717 -34.68 28.66 -9.56
N LEU A 718 -33.90 27.76 -10.16
CA LEU A 718 -33.78 27.65 -11.61
C LEU A 718 -35.13 27.31 -12.27
N GLU A 719 -35.88 26.38 -11.69
CA GLU A 719 -37.22 26.02 -12.18
C GLU A 719 -38.19 27.20 -12.11
N LYS A 720 -38.10 28.04 -11.07
CA LYS A 720 -38.89 29.26 -10.94
C LYS A 720 -38.49 30.34 -11.96
N ASP A 721 -37.20 30.51 -12.22
CA ASP A 721 -36.68 31.55 -13.12
C ASP A 721 -36.80 31.17 -14.60
N TYR A 722 -36.86 29.88 -14.93
CA TYR A 722 -37.05 29.35 -16.29
C TYR A 722 -38.30 28.48 -16.37
N PRO A 723 -39.52 29.05 -16.61
CA PRO A 723 -40.77 28.28 -16.62
C PRO A 723 -40.87 27.17 -17.67
N MET A 724 -40.03 27.22 -18.71
CA MET A 724 -39.92 26.20 -19.77
C MET A 724 -38.67 25.32 -19.58
N LEU A 725 -38.19 25.17 -18.34
CA LEU A 725 -37.03 24.34 -18.01
C LEU A 725 -37.32 22.86 -18.32
N ARG A 726 -36.43 22.22 -19.09
CA ARG A 726 -36.47 20.78 -19.27
C ARG A 726 -35.64 20.09 -18.20
N THR A 727 -36.28 19.26 -17.38
CA THR A 727 -35.61 18.49 -16.33
C THR A 727 -35.47 17.02 -16.74
N ILE A 728 -34.25 16.49 -16.70
CA ILE A 728 -33.92 15.09 -17.03
C ILE A 728 -33.25 14.46 -15.80
N ARG A 729 -33.67 13.25 -15.42
CA ARG A 729 -33.12 12.54 -14.26
C ARG A 729 -32.32 11.32 -14.70
N LEU A 730 -31.10 11.19 -14.19
CA LEU A 730 -30.25 10.00 -14.38
C LEU A 730 -30.32 9.12 -13.13
N THR A 731 -30.95 7.94 -13.25
CA THR A 731 -31.19 7.04 -12.12
C THR A 731 -30.19 5.89 -12.01
N ASP A 732 -29.45 5.59 -13.09
CA ASP A 732 -28.50 4.47 -13.10
C ASP A 732 -27.19 4.91 -12.46
N ASN A 733 -26.69 4.13 -11.50
CA ASN A 733 -25.39 4.27 -10.87
C ASN A 733 -24.44 3.21 -11.45
N TYR A 734 -23.33 3.66 -12.03
CA TYR A 734 -22.31 2.81 -12.67
C TYR A 734 -21.05 2.62 -11.81
N ARG A 735 -21.06 3.14 -10.58
CA ARG A 735 -19.91 3.14 -9.67
C ARG A 735 -20.03 2.10 -8.57
N SER A 736 -21.12 2.17 -7.80
CA SER A 736 -21.28 1.49 -6.52
C SER A 736 -22.09 0.20 -6.69
N THR A 737 -21.81 -0.79 -5.83
CA THR A 737 -22.60 -2.02 -5.75
C THR A 737 -24.02 -1.76 -5.24
N PRO A 738 -24.98 -2.66 -5.52
CA PRO A 738 -26.35 -2.55 -5.01
C PRO A 738 -26.44 -2.32 -3.50
N GLU A 739 -25.58 -2.98 -2.71
CA GLU A 739 -25.57 -2.90 -1.24
C GLU A 739 -25.19 -1.50 -0.76
N ILE A 740 -24.17 -0.89 -1.38
CA ILE A 740 -23.73 0.48 -1.06
C ILE A 740 -24.82 1.48 -1.45
N VAL A 741 -25.42 1.31 -2.62
CA VAL A 741 -26.51 2.18 -3.10
C VAL A 741 -27.72 2.10 -2.17
N ALA A 742 -28.11 0.91 -1.72
CA ALA A 742 -29.22 0.71 -0.79
C ALA A 742 -28.98 1.44 0.55
N CYS A 743 -27.83 1.21 1.19
CA CYS A 743 -27.47 1.92 2.43
C CYS A 743 -27.42 3.44 2.27
N ALA A 744 -26.91 3.94 1.13
CA ALA A 744 -26.86 5.37 0.86
C ALA A 744 -28.27 5.96 0.69
N LEU A 745 -29.20 5.21 0.07
CA LEU A 745 -30.60 5.60 -0.08
C LEU A 745 -31.34 5.62 1.25
N ASP A 746 -31.10 4.65 2.15
CA ASP A 746 -31.72 4.61 3.48
C ASP A 746 -31.46 5.90 4.26
N VAL A 747 -30.19 6.33 4.26
CA VAL A 747 -29.77 7.57 4.92
C VAL A 747 -30.42 8.77 4.24
N ILE A 748 -30.11 9.03 2.97
CA ILE A 748 -30.48 10.30 2.31
C ILE A 748 -32.00 10.52 2.21
N SER A 749 -32.79 9.45 2.22
CA SER A 749 -34.26 9.52 2.18
C SER A 749 -34.89 10.20 3.40
N HIS A 750 -34.15 10.34 4.49
CA HIS A 750 -34.59 11.10 5.67
C HIS A 750 -34.59 12.62 5.44
N ASN A 751 -33.87 13.13 4.44
CA ASN A 751 -33.96 14.55 4.06
C ASN A 751 -35.30 14.83 3.35
N LYS A 752 -35.84 16.04 3.52
CA LYS A 752 -37.06 16.45 2.79
C LYS A 752 -36.79 16.52 1.29
N GLY A 753 -37.80 16.24 0.47
CA GLY A 753 -37.67 16.30 -0.98
C GLY A 753 -38.48 15.23 -1.72
N PRO A 754 -38.33 15.16 -3.06
CA PRO A 754 -38.91 14.07 -3.84
C PRO A 754 -38.28 12.73 -3.47
N GLU A 755 -38.96 11.64 -3.84
CA GLU A 755 -38.43 10.27 -3.67
C GLU A 755 -37.09 10.10 -4.38
N ARG A 756 -36.09 9.55 -3.66
CA ARG A 756 -34.76 9.27 -4.20
C ARG A 756 -34.77 7.86 -4.79
N ASN A 757 -34.42 7.76 -6.07
CA ASN A 757 -34.38 6.50 -6.79
C ASN A 757 -33.04 6.36 -7.51
N MET A 758 -32.29 5.31 -7.17
CA MET A 758 -31.01 4.98 -7.79
C MET A 758 -30.89 3.47 -8.01
N ARG A 759 -30.40 3.07 -9.18
CA ARG A 759 -30.25 1.66 -9.57
C ARG A 759 -28.79 1.36 -9.87
N ALA A 760 -28.18 0.48 -9.09
CA ALA A 760 -26.83 0.00 -9.38
C ALA A 760 -26.82 -0.83 -10.67
N SER A 761 -25.87 -0.53 -11.56
CA SER A 761 -25.60 -1.31 -12.78
C SER A 761 -24.55 -2.41 -12.56
N ASN A 762 -23.82 -2.31 -11.45
CA ASN A 762 -22.80 -3.28 -11.06
C ASN A 762 -23.42 -4.53 -10.42
N PRO A 763 -22.75 -5.70 -10.49
CA PRO A 763 -23.19 -6.90 -9.79
C PRO A 763 -23.20 -6.68 -8.26
N ALA A 764 -23.95 -7.53 -7.56
CA ALA A 764 -23.95 -7.60 -6.09
C ALA A 764 -22.53 -7.77 -5.55
N GLY A 765 -22.20 -7.01 -4.52
CA GLY A 765 -20.87 -6.95 -3.91
C GLY A 765 -20.85 -7.40 -2.46
N ALA A 766 -19.84 -6.94 -1.71
CA ALA A 766 -19.76 -7.18 -0.28
C ALA A 766 -20.81 -6.33 0.46
N SER A 767 -21.45 -6.90 1.48
CA SER A 767 -22.32 -6.15 2.38
C SER A 767 -21.57 -5.00 3.05
N VAL A 768 -22.24 -3.86 3.22
CA VAL A 768 -21.71 -2.73 3.98
C VAL A 768 -21.52 -3.17 5.43
N ARG A 769 -20.36 -2.89 6.02
CA ARG A 769 -20.04 -3.27 7.41
C ARG A 769 -20.04 -2.04 8.30
N VAL A 770 -20.72 -2.11 9.43
CA VAL A 770 -20.68 -1.07 10.48
C VAL A 770 -20.00 -1.66 11.71
N VAL A 771 -18.84 -1.13 12.07
CA VAL A 771 -17.95 -1.71 13.08
C VAL A 771 -17.87 -0.79 14.29
N GLU A 772 -18.28 -1.32 15.44
CA GLU A 772 -18.14 -0.66 16.74
C GLU A 772 -16.81 -1.04 17.39
N ALA A 773 -15.93 -0.06 17.59
CA ALA A 773 -14.64 -0.21 18.25
C ALA A 773 -14.68 0.25 19.72
N PRO A 774 -13.88 -0.35 20.62
CA PRO A 774 -13.91 -0.04 22.06
C PRO A 774 -13.38 1.36 22.43
N GLY A 775 -12.74 2.07 21.50
CA GLY A 775 -12.23 3.44 21.67
C GLY A 775 -11.48 3.92 20.42
N GLU A 776 -11.02 5.18 20.41
CA GLU A 776 -10.37 5.80 19.24
C GLU A 776 -9.12 5.06 18.76
N MET A 777 -8.26 4.67 19.71
CA MET A 777 -7.07 3.88 19.38
C MET A 777 -7.46 2.51 18.80
N GLY A 778 -8.48 1.86 19.38
CA GLY A 778 -8.98 0.57 18.88
C GLY A 778 -9.58 0.69 17.48
N GLU A 779 -10.22 1.82 17.16
CA GLU A 779 -10.75 2.12 15.84
C GLU A 779 -9.63 2.30 14.81
N ALA A 780 -8.58 3.07 15.15
CA ALA A 780 -7.42 3.27 14.29
C ALA A 780 -6.65 1.95 14.04
N ILE A 781 -6.46 1.14 15.09
CA ILE A 781 -5.83 -0.20 14.98
C ILE A 781 -6.69 -1.11 14.10
N PHE A 782 -8.02 -1.11 14.27
CA PHE A 782 -8.92 -1.91 13.44
C PHE A 782 -8.77 -1.54 11.96
N ILE A 783 -8.76 -0.25 11.63
CA ILE A 783 -8.58 0.20 10.24
C ILE A 783 -7.23 -0.25 9.69
N ALA A 784 -6.13 -0.09 10.44
CA ALA A 784 -4.81 -0.52 9.99
C ALA A 784 -4.76 -2.04 9.71
N LYS A 785 -5.32 -2.86 10.62
CA LYS A 785 -5.43 -4.32 10.45
C LYS A 785 -6.35 -4.71 9.29
N GLU A 786 -7.43 -3.97 9.10
CA GLU A 786 -8.38 -4.25 8.03
C GLU A 786 -7.81 -3.85 6.66
N ILE A 787 -7.05 -2.76 6.57
CA ILE A 787 -6.24 -2.42 5.38
C ILE A 787 -5.27 -3.57 5.08
N ASN A 788 -4.54 -4.03 6.09
CA ASN A 788 -3.62 -5.18 5.97
C ASN A 788 -4.36 -6.42 5.42
N ARG A 789 -5.54 -6.73 5.96
CA ARG A 789 -6.41 -7.82 5.47
C ARG A 789 -6.86 -7.60 4.01
N LEU A 790 -7.26 -6.39 3.63
CA LEU A 790 -7.73 -6.07 2.27
C LEU A 790 -6.64 -6.18 1.23
N ILE A 791 -5.40 -5.86 1.59
CA ILE A 791 -4.24 -6.10 0.73
C ILE A 791 -3.76 -7.56 0.80
N GLY A 792 -4.42 -8.43 1.56
CA GLY A 792 -4.15 -9.86 1.66
C GLY A 792 -2.95 -10.23 2.53
N GLY A 793 -2.64 -9.44 3.56
CA GLY A 793 -1.48 -9.63 4.45
C GLY A 793 -0.25 -8.84 4.00
N ILE A 794 0.46 -8.23 4.93
CA ILE A 794 1.72 -7.51 4.68
C ILE A 794 2.91 -8.45 4.91
N ASP A 795 2.73 -9.47 5.75
CA ASP A 795 3.69 -10.54 5.98
C ASP A 795 3.05 -11.94 6.02
N MET A 796 3.88 -12.98 6.18
CA MET A 796 3.44 -14.38 6.19
C MET A 796 2.55 -14.73 7.40
N LEU A 797 2.73 -14.08 8.55
CA LEU A 797 1.87 -14.34 9.72
C LEU A 797 0.47 -13.81 9.48
N ASP A 798 0.35 -12.61 8.90
CA ASP A 798 -0.93 -12.01 8.55
C ASP A 798 -1.72 -12.89 7.57
N VAL A 799 -1.02 -13.49 6.60
CA VAL A 799 -1.64 -14.44 5.67
C VAL A 799 -2.14 -15.68 6.40
N GLU A 800 -1.31 -16.27 7.27
CA GLU A 800 -1.65 -17.46 8.04
C GLU A 800 -2.90 -17.25 8.95
N GLU A 801 -3.04 -16.06 9.55
CA GLU A 801 -4.21 -15.69 10.36
C GLU A 801 -5.48 -15.46 9.51
N ASN A 802 -5.32 -15.01 8.27
CA ASN A 802 -6.43 -14.62 7.39
C ASN A 802 -7.09 -15.78 6.61
N HIS A 803 -6.53 -17.00 6.61
CA HIS A 803 -7.11 -18.21 5.97
C HIS A 803 -8.46 -18.69 6.56
N GLY A 804 -9.09 -17.89 7.42
CA GLY A 804 -10.37 -18.21 8.02
C GLY A 804 -11.63 -17.78 7.26
N GLY A 805 -11.53 -16.77 6.40
CA GLY A 805 -12.65 -16.16 5.69
C GLY A 805 -12.65 -16.45 4.18
N GLU A 806 -13.75 -16.15 3.49
CA GLU A 806 -13.75 -16.10 2.02
C GLU A 806 -12.65 -15.13 1.56
N VAL A 807 -11.74 -15.63 0.70
CA VAL A 807 -10.69 -14.81 0.10
C VAL A 807 -11.38 -13.77 -0.80
N LYS A 808 -11.65 -12.60 -0.24
CA LYS A 808 -12.05 -11.42 -1.00
C LYS A 808 -10.90 -11.01 -1.93
N ARG A 809 -11.23 -10.35 -3.04
CA ARG A 809 -10.27 -9.81 -4.01
C ARG A 809 -9.20 -8.98 -3.29
N VAL A 810 -7.93 -9.33 -3.47
CA VAL A 810 -6.77 -8.60 -2.94
C VAL A 810 -6.71 -7.20 -3.58
N ARG A 811 -6.52 -6.16 -2.76
CA ARG A 811 -6.48 -4.74 -3.17
C ARG A 811 -5.07 -4.15 -3.09
N SER A 812 -4.78 -3.15 -3.91
CA SER A 812 -3.57 -2.33 -3.76
C SER A 812 -3.78 -1.26 -2.68
N PHE A 813 -2.73 -0.57 -2.25
CA PHE A 813 -2.90 0.50 -1.26
C PHE A 813 -3.71 1.68 -1.83
N SER A 814 -3.48 2.06 -3.08
CA SER A 814 -4.23 3.11 -3.82
C SER A 814 -5.70 2.78 -4.07
N ASP A 815 -6.09 1.52 -4.03
CA ASP A 815 -7.50 1.10 -4.13
C ASP A 815 -8.29 1.41 -2.84
N ILE A 816 -7.63 1.88 -1.77
CA ILE A 816 -8.20 2.09 -0.45
C ILE A 816 -8.15 3.58 -0.06
N ALA A 817 -9.29 4.12 0.39
CA ALA A 817 -9.38 5.43 1.01
C ALA A 817 -9.98 5.38 2.42
N VAL A 818 -9.48 6.25 3.31
CA VAL A 818 -10.05 6.49 4.64
C VAL A 818 -10.56 7.92 4.71
N LEU A 819 -11.87 8.06 4.86
CA LEU A 819 -12.58 9.34 4.88
C LEU A 819 -13.00 9.70 6.30
N TYR A 820 -12.76 10.94 6.70
CA TYR A 820 -13.09 11.45 8.03
C TYR A 820 -13.71 12.85 7.95
N ARG A 821 -14.33 13.34 9.04
CA ARG A 821 -14.98 14.66 9.05
C ARG A 821 -13.99 15.83 9.16
N THR A 822 -12.91 15.65 9.93
CA THR A 822 -11.91 16.69 10.23
C THR A 822 -10.48 16.12 10.25
N HIS A 823 -9.49 16.91 9.82
CA HIS A 823 -8.08 16.48 9.81
C HIS A 823 -7.54 16.06 11.18
N ARG A 824 -8.06 16.64 12.26
CA ARG A 824 -7.64 16.30 13.63
C ARG A 824 -7.85 14.82 13.96
N GLN A 825 -8.89 14.19 13.41
CA GLN A 825 -9.18 12.76 13.63
C GLN A 825 -8.07 11.87 13.06
N ALA A 826 -7.47 12.27 11.93
CA ALA A 826 -6.51 11.47 11.20
C ALA A 826 -5.19 11.25 11.96
N GLN A 827 -4.82 12.10 12.92
CA GLN A 827 -3.51 12.03 13.61
C GLN A 827 -3.24 10.67 14.27
N LEU A 828 -4.25 10.09 14.94
CA LEU A 828 -4.15 8.76 15.56
C LEU A 828 -4.01 7.65 14.50
N LEU A 829 -4.77 7.76 13.41
CA LEU A 829 -4.72 6.82 12.31
C LEU A 829 -3.35 6.88 11.59
N GLU A 830 -2.85 8.08 11.29
CA GLU A 830 -1.52 8.31 10.71
C GLU A 830 -0.41 7.66 11.55
N LYS A 831 -0.51 7.77 12.89
CA LYS A 831 0.42 7.12 13.80
C LYS A 831 0.36 5.59 13.67
N CYS A 832 -0.84 5.01 13.64
CA CYS A 832 -1.02 3.55 13.51
C CYS A 832 -0.52 3.05 12.15
N LEU A 833 -0.86 3.72 11.04
CA LEU A 833 -0.38 3.36 9.70
C LEU A 833 1.14 3.42 9.61
N ARG A 834 1.77 4.44 10.21
CA ARG A 834 3.24 4.55 10.26
C ARG A 834 3.88 3.43 11.08
N GLN A 835 3.29 3.06 12.20
CA GLN A 835 3.76 1.94 13.04
C GLN A 835 3.64 0.61 12.31
N GLU A 836 2.57 0.42 11.54
CA GLU A 836 2.35 -0.78 10.72
C GLU A 836 3.10 -0.76 9.38
N GLY A 837 3.89 0.28 9.10
CA GLY A 837 4.63 0.40 7.84
C GLY A 837 3.74 0.62 6.61
N ILE A 838 2.45 0.96 6.80
CA ILE A 838 1.49 1.16 5.70
C ILE A 838 1.74 2.54 5.05
N PRO A 839 2.05 2.59 3.73
CA PRO A 839 2.24 3.84 3.02
C PRO A 839 0.92 4.60 2.89
N TYR A 840 0.93 5.91 3.17
CA TYR A 840 -0.27 6.74 3.10
C TYR A 840 0.01 8.17 2.62
N VAL A 841 -1.00 8.75 1.97
CA VAL A 841 -1.04 10.15 1.50
C VAL A 841 -2.24 10.84 2.14
N VAL A 842 -2.02 12.03 2.69
CA VAL A 842 -3.09 12.87 3.26
C VAL A 842 -3.43 13.96 2.23
N ALA A 843 -4.70 14.04 1.84
CA ALA A 843 -5.24 15.11 1.00
C ALA A 843 -6.09 16.06 1.84
N GLY A 844 -5.86 17.37 1.66
CA GLY A 844 -6.55 18.45 2.34
C GLY A 844 -5.64 19.64 2.64
N ARG A 845 -6.26 20.82 2.79
CA ARG A 845 -5.59 22.01 3.33
C ARG A 845 -5.60 21.92 4.85
N GLU A 846 -4.42 21.73 5.43
CA GLU A 846 -4.23 21.63 6.88
C GLU A 846 -3.71 22.93 7.48
N ASP A 847 -3.88 23.07 8.80
CA ASP A 847 -3.51 24.24 9.60
C ASP A 847 -2.05 24.67 9.45
N PHE A 848 -1.14 23.79 9.00
CA PHE A 848 0.27 24.15 8.81
C PHE A 848 0.48 25.23 7.74
N LEU A 849 -0.44 25.35 6.77
CA LEU A 849 -0.37 26.40 5.74
C LEU A 849 -0.59 27.81 6.33
N LEU A 850 -1.21 27.89 7.51
CA LEU A 850 -1.44 29.15 8.21
C LEU A 850 -0.21 29.62 9.01
N ASP A 851 0.77 28.75 9.23
CA ASP A 851 1.99 29.08 9.98
C ASP A 851 2.74 30.24 9.32
N LYS A 852 3.23 31.18 10.14
CA LYS A 852 3.88 32.39 9.63
C LYS A 852 5.12 32.06 8.78
N ASN A 853 5.88 31.04 9.16
CA ASN A 853 7.12 30.69 8.47
C ASN A 853 6.81 30.02 7.14
N VAL A 854 5.78 29.19 7.10
CA VAL A 854 5.27 28.57 5.87
C VAL A 854 4.81 29.66 4.91
N ARG A 855 3.91 30.57 5.34
CA ARG A 855 3.46 31.69 4.50
C ARG A 855 4.58 32.57 4.00
N GLY A 856 5.47 33.00 4.90
CA GLY A 856 6.66 33.78 4.54
C GLY A 856 7.50 33.08 3.46
N THR A 857 7.70 31.77 3.60
CA THR A 857 8.42 30.94 2.63
C THR A 857 7.72 30.90 1.27
N LEU A 858 6.41 30.69 1.23
CA LEU A 858 5.62 30.65 0.00
C LEU A 858 5.70 32.00 -0.75
N TYR A 859 5.49 33.12 -0.06
CA TYR A 859 5.62 34.45 -0.65
C TYR A 859 7.04 34.74 -1.17
N PHE A 860 8.07 34.27 -0.45
CA PHE A 860 9.45 34.45 -0.90
C PHE A 860 9.68 33.75 -2.24
N PHE A 861 9.26 32.50 -2.39
CA PHE A 861 9.41 31.77 -3.66
C PHE A 861 8.49 32.30 -4.77
N GLN A 862 7.30 32.80 -4.43
CA GLN A 862 6.43 33.50 -5.36
C GLN A 862 7.08 34.77 -5.92
N TYR A 863 7.68 35.59 -5.05
CA TYR A 863 8.45 36.77 -5.46
C TYR A 863 9.63 36.42 -6.38
N LEU A 864 10.34 35.31 -6.14
CA LEU A 864 11.44 34.90 -7.03
C LEU A 864 10.96 34.47 -8.42
N LEU A 865 9.76 33.90 -8.52
CA LEU A 865 9.16 33.52 -9.79
C LEU A 865 8.56 34.72 -10.53
N CYS A 866 7.99 35.67 -9.80
CA CYS A 866 7.42 36.91 -10.30
C CYS A 866 8.04 38.12 -9.58
N PRO A 867 9.21 38.63 -10.04
CA PRO A 867 9.87 39.76 -9.38
C PRO A 867 9.09 41.07 -9.37
N GLU A 868 8.06 41.19 -10.23
CA GLU A 868 7.17 42.34 -10.28
C GLU A 868 6.07 42.30 -9.21
N ASP A 869 5.91 41.16 -8.53
CA ASP A 869 5.00 41.00 -7.38
C ASP A 869 5.62 41.64 -6.12
N LEU A 870 5.51 42.96 -6.06
CA LEU A 870 5.96 43.78 -4.93
C LEU A 870 5.20 43.47 -3.64
N VAL A 871 4.01 42.88 -3.75
CA VAL A 871 3.18 42.50 -2.62
C VAL A 871 3.77 41.28 -1.94
N SER A 872 4.00 40.19 -2.67
CA SER A 872 4.68 38.99 -2.14
C SER A 872 6.02 39.35 -1.52
N ARG A 873 6.78 40.27 -2.13
CA ARG A 873 8.03 40.81 -1.56
C ARG A 873 7.81 41.49 -0.20
N SER A 874 6.78 42.32 -0.08
CA SER A 874 6.43 43.02 1.16
C SER A 874 6.00 42.04 2.26
N PHE A 875 5.16 41.07 1.92
CA PHE A 875 4.67 40.06 2.88
C PHE A 875 5.75 39.09 3.33
N CYS A 876 6.58 38.60 2.41
CA CYS A 876 7.71 37.74 2.80
C CYS A 876 8.66 38.50 3.74
N ARG A 877 8.94 39.78 3.47
CA ARG A 877 9.73 40.65 4.36
C ARG A 877 9.12 40.74 5.75
N LYS A 878 7.84 41.13 5.85
CA LYS A 878 7.13 41.31 7.13
C LYS A 878 7.07 40.02 7.96
N LEU A 879 6.78 38.88 7.33
CA LEU A 879 6.59 37.60 8.02
C LEU A 879 7.91 36.96 8.45
N ILE A 880 8.92 37.01 7.59
CA ILE A 880 10.22 36.38 7.80
C ILE A 880 11.14 37.26 8.68
N TRP A 881 11.08 38.58 8.51
CA TRP A 881 11.93 39.58 9.18
C TRP A 881 11.12 40.78 9.71
N PRO A 882 10.47 40.63 10.88
CA PRO A 882 9.65 41.70 11.45
C PRO A 882 10.45 42.87 12.08
N ALA A 883 11.79 42.84 12.06
CA ALA A 883 12.67 43.87 12.67
C ALA A 883 13.11 44.96 11.65
N GLU A 884 13.98 45.90 12.06
CA GLU A 884 14.38 47.12 11.33
C GLU A 884 14.49 46.98 9.79
N GLU A 885 13.82 47.90 9.09
CA GLU A 885 13.53 47.85 7.65
C GLU A 885 14.76 47.70 6.75
N THR A 886 15.87 48.36 7.09
CA THR A 886 17.09 48.38 6.29
C THR A 886 17.84 47.04 6.31
N MET A 887 17.94 46.38 7.47
CA MET A 887 18.62 45.08 7.58
C MET A 887 17.80 43.95 6.93
N ALA A 888 16.47 44.04 7.00
CA ALA A 888 15.58 43.07 6.36
C ALA A 888 15.71 43.10 4.83
N GLU A 889 15.87 44.29 4.24
CA GLU A 889 15.96 44.45 2.78
C GLU A 889 17.29 43.92 2.22
N GLU A 890 18.40 44.15 2.92
CA GLU A 890 19.70 43.59 2.56
C GLU A 890 19.69 42.05 2.59
N GLN A 891 19.10 41.47 3.64
CA GLN A 891 18.99 40.01 3.76
C GLN A 891 18.07 39.40 2.70
N LEU A 892 16.95 40.06 2.39
CA LEU A 892 16.04 39.62 1.34
C LEU A 892 16.74 39.64 -0.02
N SER A 893 17.50 40.69 -0.33
CA SER A 893 18.27 40.80 -1.58
C SER A 893 19.32 39.70 -1.70
N MET A 894 20.13 39.47 -0.65
CA MET A 894 21.14 38.41 -0.63
C MET A 894 20.55 37.00 -0.85
N LEU A 895 19.41 36.72 -0.22
CA LEU A 895 18.72 35.43 -0.40
C LEU A 895 18.06 35.34 -1.77
N ALA A 896 17.47 36.42 -2.28
CA ALA A 896 16.90 36.43 -3.62
C ALA A 896 17.95 36.15 -4.69
N ASP A 897 19.16 36.68 -4.56
CA ASP A 897 20.28 36.36 -5.44
C ASP A 897 20.71 34.88 -5.33
N LYS A 898 20.74 34.33 -4.11
CA LYS A 898 21.10 32.93 -3.85
C LYS A 898 20.11 31.95 -4.49
N TYR A 899 18.81 32.23 -4.37
CA TYR A 899 17.73 31.30 -4.76
C TYR A 899 17.13 31.59 -6.15
N GLY A 900 17.24 32.82 -6.67
CA GLY A 900 16.56 33.24 -7.90
C GLY A 900 16.95 32.44 -9.14
N LYS A 901 18.22 32.02 -9.27
CA LYS A 901 18.65 31.13 -10.37
C LYS A 901 18.27 29.66 -10.18
N LYS A 902 17.98 29.26 -8.94
CA LYS A 902 17.70 27.87 -8.55
C LYS A 902 16.23 27.52 -8.58
N VAL A 903 15.35 28.48 -8.28
CA VAL A 903 13.90 28.27 -8.13
C VAL A 903 13.24 27.61 -9.34
N ARG A 904 13.72 27.90 -10.56
CA ARG A 904 13.21 27.31 -11.82
C ARG A 904 13.95 26.05 -12.29
N ARG A 905 15.05 25.66 -11.64
CA ARG A 905 15.96 24.60 -12.10
C ARG A 905 16.06 23.42 -11.14
N GLU A 906 16.01 23.68 -9.84
CA GLU A 906 16.10 22.64 -8.81
C GLU A 906 14.71 22.09 -8.46
N LYS A 907 14.65 20.84 -8.00
CA LYS A 907 13.42 20.24 -7.49
C LYS A 907 12.93 20.99 -6.24
N THR A 908 11.61 21.14 -6.12
CA THR A 908 10.94 21.87 -5.03
C THR A 908 11.39 21.42 -3.64
N GLU A 909 11.40 20.11 -3.40
CA GLU A 909 11.80 19.50 -2.13
C GLU A 909 13.21 19.92 -1.70
N LYS A 910 14.19 19.76 -2.61
CA LYS A 910 15.60 20.10 -2.34
C LYS A 910 15.78 21.59 -2.05
N LEU A 911 15.05 22.43 -2.78
CA LEU A 911 15.07 23.88 -2.58
C LEU A 911 14.55 24.25 -1.18
N LEU A 912 13.42 23.65 -0.77
CA LEU A 912 12.84 23.86 0.55
C LEU A 912 13.71 23.30 1.67
N GLU A 913 14.36 22.15 1.48
CA GLU A 913 15.26 21.57 2.48
C GLU A 913 16.44 22.52 2.77
N VAL A 914 17.08 23.05 1.72
CA VAL A 914 18.17 24.03 1.87
C VAL A 914 17.65 25.32 2.52
N TRP A 915 16.45 25.77 2.15
CA TRP A 915 15.80 26.95 2.73
C TRP A 915 15.52 26.78 4.22
N ILE A 916 14.93 25.66 4.63
CA ILE A 916 14.64 25.33 6.03
C ILE A 916 15.92 25.37 6.86
N LYS A 917 17.02 24.80 6.33
CA LYS A 917 18.33 24.80 6.99
C LYS A 917 18.95 26.19 7.09
N ASP A 918 18.94 26.97 6.01
CA ASP A 918 19.43 28.35 6.02
C ASP A 918 18.67 29.24 7.03
N ARG A 919 17.38 28.96 7.20
CA ARG A 919 16.48 29.69 8.09
C ARG A 919 16.44 29.13 9.52
N LYS A 920 17.12 28.03 9.80
CA LYS A 920 17.10 27.32 11.10
C LYS A 920 15.69 26.91 11.54
N LEU A 921 14.91 26.36 10.62
CA LEU A 921 13.51 25.97 10.82
C LEU A 921 13.31 24.45 10.91
N GLU A 922 14.37 23.68 11.15
CA GLU A 922 14.33 22.21 11.16
C GLU A 922 13.42 21.62 12.24
N GLU A 923 13.24 22.32 13.36
CA GLU A 923 12.38 21.91 14.47
C GLU A 923 10.90 22.27 14.24
N SER A 924 10.56 23.01 13.19
CA SER A 924 9.18 23.41 12.91
C SER A 924 8.39 22.25 12.29
N GLU A 925 7.38 21.76 13.01
CA GLU A 925 6.45 20.75 12.48
C GLU A 925 5.74 21.23 11.21
N ALA A 926 5.36 22.51 11.16
CA ALA A 926 4.69 23.10 10.01
C ALA A 926 5.57 23.11 8.75
N MET A 927 6.85 23.45 8.89
CA MET A 927 7.81 23.38 7.77
C MET A 927 8.10 21.94 7.36
N SER A 928 8.10 20.99 8.29
CA SER A 928 8.23 19.56 7.98
C SER A 928 7.05 19.06 7.14
N ARG A 929 5.81 19.49 7.47
CA ARG A 929 4.62 19.17 6.66
C ARG A 929 4.64 19.85 5.30
N LEU A 930 5.12 21.09 5.21
CA LEU A 930 5.33 21.79 3.94
C LEU A 930 6.32 21.03 3.03
N LEU A 931 7.42 20.55 3.61
CA LEU A 931 8.40 19.74 2.88
C LEU A 931 7.78 18.44 2.36
N ASN A 932 6.99 17.74 3.19
CA ASN A 932 6.28 16.52 2.78
C ASN A 932 5.24 16.77 1.66
N ALA A 933 4.68 17.98 1.56
CA ALA A 933 3.79 18.37 0.46
C ALA A 933 4.55 18.66 -0.84
N ALA A 934 5.77 19.21 -0.72
CA ALA A 934 6.60 19.55 -1.87
C ALA A 934 7.12 18.32 -2.63
N VAL A 935 7.23 17.17 -1.96
CA VAL A 935 7.63 15.88 -2.56
C VAL A 935 6.73 15.48 -3.74
N LEU A 936 5.44 15.82 -3.68
CA LEU A 936 4.47 15.49 -4.72
C LEU A 936 4.50 16.45 -5.92
N ASN A 937 5.32 17.51 -5.86
CA ASN A 937 5.29 18.61 -6.82
C ASN A 937 6.66 18.81 -7.49
N PRO A 938 6.79 18.53 -8.80
CA PRO A 938 8.09 18.48 -9.47
C PRO A 938 8.79 19.84 -9.60
N SER A 939 8.04 20.96 -9.60
CA SER A 939 8.55 22.32 -9.74
C SER A 939 7.91 23.27 -8.72
N MET A 940 8.62 24.37 -8.40
CA MET A 940 8.13 25.38 -7.47
C MET A 940 6.90 26.11 -8.02
N GLU A 941 6.84 26.33 -9.34
CA GLU A 941 5.66 26.87 -10.02
C GLU A 941 4.42 26.00 -9.75
N SER A 942 4.51 24.69 -10.05
CA SER A 942 3.42 23.73 -9.82
C SER A 942 3.04 23.62 -8.35
N PHE A 943 4.02 23.71 -7.45
CA PHE A 943 3.79 23.66 -6.02
C PHE A 943 2.99 24.87 -5.53
N LEU A 944 3.41 26.08 -5.89
CA LEU A 944 2.72 27.31 -5.50
C LEU A 944 1.32 27.40 -6.13
N GLU A 945 1.15 26.96 -7.38
CA GLU A 945 -0.16 26.89 -8.03
C GLU A 945 -1.10 25.94 -7.26
N THR A 946 -0.60 24.76 -6.86
CA THR A 946 -1.37 23.78 -6.08
C THR A 946 -1.76 24.33 -4.71
N ILE A 947 -0.84 24.99 -4.01
CA ILE A 947 -1.13 25.56 -2.68
C ILE A 947 -2.08 26.76 -2.77
N SER A 948 -1.92 27.64 -3.77
CA SER A 948 -2.73 28.86 -3.89
C SER A 948 -4.11 28.56 -4.47
N PHE A 949 -4.20 27.83 -5.58
CA PHE A 949 -5.45 27.61 -6.32
C PHE A 949 -6.03 26.20 -6.23
N GLY A 950 -5.31 25.23 -5.65
CA GLY A 950 -5.78 23.86 -5.51
C GLY A 950 -6.96 23.75 -4.53
N SER A 951 -7.92 22.88 -4.85
CA SER A 951 -9.01 22.49 -3.95
C SER A 951 -8.49 21.59 -2.82
N GLU A 952 -9.33 21.27 -1.82
CA GLU A 952 -8.92 20.42 -0.69
C GLU A 952 -8.29 19.10 -1.15
N GLY A 953 -8.84 18.43 -2.16
CA GLY A 953 -8.31 17.15 -2.66
C GLY A 953 -7.01 17.26 -3.48
N ASP A 954 -6.63 18.47 -3.89
CA ASP A 954 -5.45 18.74 -4.72
C ASP A 954 -4.21 18.98 -3.84
N VAL A 955 -4.40 19.63 -2.69
CA VAL A 955 -3.34 19.81 -1.70
C VAL A 955 -3.10 18.50 -1.00
N ARG A 956 -1.90 17.94 -1.17
CA ARG A 956 -1.55 16.62 -0.66
C ARG A 956 -0.20 16.67 0.05
N ARG A 957 -0.04 15.81 1.04
CA ARG A 957 1.25 15.50 1.65
C ARG A 957 1.41 14.02 1.88
N CYS A 958 2.65 13.56 1.78
CA CYS A 958 2.99 12.21 2.21
C CYS A 958 3.03 12.14 3.75
N GLY A 959 2.79 10.94 4.30
CA GLY A 959 2.97 10.66 5.72
C GLY A 959 4.43 10.76 6.21
N SER A 960 5.37 10.83 5.27
CA SER A 960 6.81 10.97 5.45
C SER A 960 7.41 11.83 4.32
N ARG A 961 8.71 12.15 4.38
CA ARG A 961 9.44 12.99 3.39
C ARG A 961 9.66 12.29 2.03
N LYS A 962 8.76 11.42 1.61
CA LYS A 962 9.03 10.36 0.64
C LYS A 962 7.83 10.16 -0.27
N PHE A 963 8.06 9.96 -1.56
CA PHE A 963 6.98 9.73 -2.53
C PHE A 963 6.70 8.23 -2.60
N PRO A 964 5.56 7.73 -2.08
CA PRO A 964 5.18 6.34 -2.30
C PRO A 964 4.60 6.17 -3.71
N ALA A 965 4.98 5.14 -4.45
CA ALA A 965 4.35 4.86 -5.75
C ALA A 965 2.93 4.31 -5.59
N ASP A 966 2.66 3.60 -4.48
CA ASP A 966 1.33 3.11 -4.08
C ASP A 966 1.06 3.40 -2.59
N ALA A 967 -0.09 3.97 -2.26
CA ALA A 967 -0.40 4.42 -0.89
C ALA A 967 -1.91 4.56 -0.60
N VAL A 968 -2.29 4.34 0.65
CA VAL A 968 -3.65 4.55 1.16
C VAL A 968 -3.96 6.04 1.20
N MET A 969 -5.14 6.43 0.72
CA MET A 969 -5.54 7.83 0.64
C MET A 969 -6.36 8.26 1.86
N LEU A 970 -5.87 9.24 2.62
CA LEU A 970 -6.53 9.81 3.79
C LEU A 970 -7.07 11.19 3.43
N MET A 971 -8.37 11.46 3.64
CA MET A 971 -8.93 12.78 3.33
C MET A 971 -10.22 13.08 4.09
N THR A 972 -10.64 14.35 4.03
CA THR A 972 -11.96 14.74 4.56
C THR A 972 -13.10 14.24 3.65
N LEU A 973 -14.29 14.08 4.21
CA LEU A 973 -15.51 13.78 3.43
C LEU A 973 -15.75 14.83 2.32
N HIS A 974 -15.43 16.11 2.59
CA HIS A 974 -15.51 17.18 1.60
C HIS A 974 -14.45 17.01 0.49
N GLY A 975 -13.19 16.74 0.87
CA GLY A 975 -12.09 16.50 -0.06
C GLY A 975 -12.29 15.28 -0.96
N ALA A 976 -13.15 14.35 -0.56
CA ALA A 976 -13.49 13.15 -1.35
C ALA A 976 -14.50 13.42 -2.47
N LYS A 977 -15.18 14.57 -2.47
CA LYS A 977 -16.19 14.90 -3.49
C LYS A 977 -15.57 14.83 -4.90
N GLY A 978 -16.28 14.17 -5.80
CA GLY A 978 -15.81 13.93 -7.18
C GLY A 978 -14.87 12.73 -7.35
N LEU A 979 -14.30 12.19 -6.27
CA LEU A 979 -13.45 10.99 -6.32
C LEU A 979 -14.25 9.69 -6.18
N GLU A 980 -13.59 8.57 -6.41
CA GLU A 980 -14.11 7.21 -6.20
C GLU A 980 -12.97 6.25 -5.88
N PHE A 981 -13.25 5.25 -5.03
CA PHE A 981 -12.28 4.25 -4.60
C PHE A 981 -12.95 2.86 -4.54
N PRO A 982 -12.24 1.78 -4.93
CA PRO A 982 -12.73 0.42 -4.77
C PRO A 982 -13.16 0.09 -3.32
N ALA A 983 -12.35 0.45 -2.32
CA ALA A 983 -12.69 0.32 -0.92
C ALA A 983 -12.61 1.65 -0.16
N VAL A 984 -13.62 1.90 0.68
CA VAL A 984 -13.69 3.12 1.50
C VAL A 984 -13.97 2.77 2.96
N PHE A 985 -13.19 3.39 3.84
CA PHE A 985 -13.47 3.46 5.27
C PHE A 985 -14.08 4.82 5.62
N LEU A 986 -15.22 4.84 6.32
CA LEU A 986 -15.75 6.04 6.96
C LEU A 986 -15.35 6.03 8.44
N TYR A 987 -14.34 6.82 8.79
CA TYR A 987 -13.68 6.82 10.08
C TYR A 987 -14.28 7.85 11.05
N GLY A 988 -14.62 7.41 12.26
CA GLY A 988 -15.09 8.27 13.34
C GLY A 988 -16.57 8.67 13.23
N MET A 989 -17.46 7.76 12.80
CA MET A 989 -18.90 8.01 12.70
C MET A 989 -19.62 7.97 14.05
N ARG A 990 -19.30 8.95 14.91
CA ARG A 990 -19.80 9.06 16.29
C ARG A 990 -20.38 10.43 16.59
N LYS A 991 -21.19 10.50 17.64
CA LYS A 991 -21.84 11.73 18.09
C LYS A 991 -20.81 12.85 18.35
N GLY A 992 -21.19 14.08 18.00
CA GLY A 992 -20.35 15.27 18.08
C GLY A 992 -19.37 15.45 16.91
N LEU A 993 -19.03 14.38 16.19
CA LEU A 993 -18.19 14.44 14.99
C LEU A 993 -19.00 14.29 13.71
N MET A 994 -19.98 13.39 13.69
CA MET A 994 -20.90 13.22 12.57
C MET A 994 -22.31 12.96 13.13
N PRO A 995 -23.27 13.89 13.01
CA PRO A 995 -23.11 15.28 12.55
C PRO A 995 -22.16 16.08 13.45
N LEU A 996 -21.47 17.06 12.86
CA LEU A 996 -20.56 17.93 13.61
C LEU A 996 -21.33 18.86 14.59
N GLU A 997 -20.95 18.84 15.87
CA GLU A 997 -21.49 19.73 16.90
C GLU A 997 -20.44 20.79 17.28
N LEU A 998 -20.71 22.07 16.98
CA LEU A 998 -19.84 23.20 17.35
C LEU A 998 -20.44 23.96 18.53
N GLY A 999 -19.94 23.70 19.75
CA GLY A 999 -20.44 24.35 20.96
C GLY A 999 -21.80 23.80 21.40
N THR A 1000 -22.83 24.65 21.49
CA THR A 1000 -24.20 24.27 21.94
C THR A 1000 -25.22 24.14 20.82
N ALA A 1001 -24.82 24.37 19.56
CA ALA A 1001 -25.70 24.26 18.40
C ALA A 1001 -25.31 23.03 17.56
N ALA A 1002 -26.26 22.15 17.29
CA ALA A 1002 -26.12 21.14 16.25
C ALA A 1002 -26.03 21.86 14.89
N GLY A 1003 -25.11 21.43 14.02
CA GLY A 1003 -25.03 21.92 12.64
C GLY A 1003 -26.31 21.63 11.83
N ASP A 1004 -26.34 22.03 10.57
CA ASP A 1004 -27.45 21.66 9.67
C ASP A 1004 -27.48 20.13 9.47
N MET A 1005 -28.47 19.49 10.11
CA MET A 1005 -28.68 18.05 10.05
C MET A 1005 -28.87 17.54 8.62
N GLU A 1006 -29.52 18.30 7.74
CA GLU A 1006 -29.74 17.86 6.36
C GLU A 1006 -28.44 17.93 5.55
N GLU A 1007 -27.61 18.96 5.77
CA GLU A 1007 -26.30 19.11 5.13
C GLU A 1007 -25.30 18.04 5.61
N GLU A 1008 -25.20 17.80 6.92
CA GLU A 1008 -24.33 16.75 7.45
C GLU A 1008 -24.76 15.36 6.95
N ARG A 1009 -26.06 15.13 6.75
CA ARG A 1009 -26.55 13.89 6.12
C ARG A 1009 -26.16 13.76 4.65
N ARG A 1010 -26.22 14.85 3.87
CA ARG A 1010 -25.70 14.88 2.48
C ARG A 1010 -24.19 14.59 2.46
N LEU A 1011 -23.44 15.10 3.43
CA LEU A 1011 -22.02 14.83 3.55
C LEU A 1011 -21.73 13.36 3.85
N PHE A 1012 -22.52 12.72 4.73
CA PHE A 1012 -22.43 11.28 4.98
C PHE A 1012 -22.73 10.48 3.71
N TYR A 1013 -23.82 10.83 3.01
CA TYR A 1013 -24.21 10.25 1.72
C TYR A 1013 -23.11 10.37 0.66
N VAL A 1014 -22.45 11.53 0.55
CA VAL A 1014 -21.30 11.74 -0.34
C VAL A 1014 -20.18 10.76 0.00
N GLY A 1015 -19.84 10.60 1.29
CA GLY A 1015 -18.83 9.66 1.78
C GLY A 1015 -19.13 8.22 1.39
N MET A 1016 -20.35 7.74 1.66
CA MET A 1016 -20.78 6.37 1.33
C MET A 1016 -20.67 6.11 -0.18
N THR A 1017 -21.08 7.07 -1.00
CA THR A 1017 -21.11 6.95 -2.47
C THR A 1017 -19.75 7.22 -3.15
N ARG A 1018 -18.67 7.36 -2.36
CA ARG A 1018 -17.30 7.27 -2.87
C ARG A 1018 -16.85 5.83 -3.07
N ALA A 1019 -17.45 4.89 -2.33
CA ALA A 1019 -17.14 3.47 -2.40
C ALA A 1019 -17.72 2.85 -3.68
N ALA A 1020 -16.90 2.11 -4.40
CA ALA A 1020 -17.33 1.34 -5.57
C ALA A 1020 -17.72 -0.09 -5.21
N GLU A 1021 -16.88 -0.81 -4.45
CA GLU A 1021 -17.06 -2.25 -4.18
C GLU A 1021 -17.24 -2.59 -2.70
N GLU A 1022 -16.54 -1.89 -1.80
CA GLU A 1022 -16.55 -2.19 -0.36
C GLU A 1022 -16.61 -0.92 0.49
N LEU A 1023 -17.54 -0.89 1.44
CA LEU A 1023 -17.75 0.22 2.38
C LEU A 1023 -17.72 -0.31 3.82
N ILE A 1024 -16.79 0.21 4.61
CA ILE A 1024 -16.64 -0.11 6.03
C ILE A 1024 -16.81 1.19 6.82
N ILE A 1025 -17.79 1.21 7.71
CA ILE A 1025 -18.13 2.37 8.53
C ILE A 1025 -17.70 2.05 9.95
N THR A 1026 -16.84 2.88 10.55
CA THR A 1026 -16.35 2.64 11.89
C THR A 1026 -16.85 3.71 12.85
N SER A 1027 -17.16 3.28 14.07
CA SER A 1027 -17.52 4.17 15.17
C SER A 1027 -16.84 3.71 16.46
N SER A 1028 -16.53 4.66 17.33
CA SER A 1028 -16.08 4.41 18.69
C SER A 1028 -16.89 5.27 19.68
N GLY A 1029 -17.24 4.71 20.84
CA GLY A 1029 -18.08 5.41 21.82
C GLY A 1029 -19.55 5.51 21.37
N GLU A 1030 -20.20 6.67 21.63
CA GLU A 1030 -21.62 6.87 21.28
C GLU A 1030 -21.78 7.04 19.76
N PRO A 1031 -22.48 6.12 19.06
CA PRO A 1031 -22.57 6.12 17.61
C PRO A 1031 -23.29 7.35 17.06
N SER A 1032 -22.98 7.70 15.80
CA SER A 1032 -23.70 8.74 15.07
C SER A 1032 -25.18 8.37 14.94
N VAL A 1033 -26.06 9.37 15.01
CA VAL A 1033 -27.49 9.20 14.74
C VAL A 1033 -27.76 8.67 13.33
N PHE A 1034 -26.88 8.95 12.36
CA PHE A 1034 -27.02 8.48 10.99
C PHE A 1034 -26.80 6.97 10.85
N LEU A 1035 -26.07 6.33 11.79
CA LEU A 1035 -25.92 4.87 11.76
C LEU A 1035 -27.23 4.15 12.09
N GLY A 1036 -28.12 4.79 12.86
CA GLY A 1036 -29.46 4.26 13.14
C GLY A 1036 -30.46 4.47 11.99
N GLU A 1037 -30.09 5.24 10.95
CA GLU A 1037 -30.91 5.45 9.75
C GLU A 1037 -30.67 4.38 8.68
N ILE A 1038 -29.62 3.56 8.83
CA ILE A 1038 -29.28 2.45 7.91
C ILE A 1038 -30.10 1.21 8.28
N SER A 1039 -30.74 0.57 7.29
CA SER A 1039 -31.51 -0.65 7.51
C SER A 1039 -30.60 -1.83 7.90
N GLU A 1040 -31.02 -2.62 8.90
CA GLU A 1040 -30.35 -3.89 9.27
C GLU A 1040 -30.37 -4.92 8.12
N GLU A 1041 -31.26 -4.76 7.13
CA GLU A 1041 -31.29 -5.61 5.94
C GLU A 1041 -30.16 -5.30 4.94
N HIS A 1042 -29.62 -4.08 4.97
CA HIS A 1042 -28.65 -3.59 3.99
C HIS A 1042 -27.20 -3.54 4.53
N ALA A 1043 -27.01 -3.59 5.86
CA ALA A 1043 -25.69 -3.53 6.50
C ALA A 1043 -25.50 -4.59 7.58
N VAL A 1044 -24.24 -5.02 7.76
CA VAL A 1044 -23.83 -5.97 8.81
C VAL A 1044 -23.21 -5.21 9.97
N MET A 1045 -23.81 -5.35 11.15
CA MET A 1045 -23.32 -4.75 12.39
C MET A 1045 -22.30 -5.68 13.06
N GLU A 1046 -21.10 -5.17 13.32
CA GLU A 1046 -19.98 -5.93 13.88
C GLU A 1046 -19.37 -5.20 15.08
N LYS A 1047 -18.77 -5.94 16.00
CA LYS A 1047 -17.92 -5.37 17.05
C LYS A 1047 -16.47 -5.71 16.73
N ALA A 1048 -15.59 -4.71 16.77
CA ALA A 1048 -14.16 -4.96 16.71
C ALA A 1048 -13.79 -5.86 17.89
N LYS A 1049 -13.05 -6.95 17.63
CA LYS A 1049 -12.63 -7.88 18.69
C LYS A 1049 -11.88 -7.07 19.75
N LYS A 1050 -12.31 -7.18 21.01
CA LYS A 1050 -11.52 -6.68 22.16
C LYS A 1050 -10.24 -7.49 22.18
N GLU A 1051 -9.12 -6.87 21.83
CA GLU A 1051 -7.85 -7.42 22.25
C GLU A 1051 -7.73 -7.26 23.76
N LYS A 1052 -7.23 -8.32 24.40
CA LYS A 1052 -6.60 -8.16 25.71
C LYS A 1052 -5.58 -7.02 25.54
N PRO A 1053 -5.44 -6.12 26.52
CA PRO A 1053 -4.33 -5.18 26.48
C PRO A 1053 -3.07 -5.99 26.15
N VAL A 1054 -2.25 -5.48 25.24
CA VAL A 1054 -0.85 -5.88 25.21
C VAL A 1054 -0.35 -5.52 26.59
N GLU A 1055 -0.45 -6.46 27.54
CA GLU A 1055 0.48 -6.50 28.65
C GLU A 1055 1.82 -6.33 27.97
N GLU A 1056 2.61 -5.35 28.41
CA GLU A 1056 4.04 -5.43 28.19
C GLU A 1056 4.39 -6.90 28.37
N VAL A 1057 4.89 -7.55 27.31
CA VAL A 1057 5.36 -8.92 27.43
C VAL A 1057 6.64 -8.84 28.26
N VAL A 1058 6.46 -8.62 29.55
CA VAL A 1058 7.34 -9.10 30.59
C VAL A 1058 7.01 -10.59 30.62
N GLN A 1059 7.68 -11.32 29.74
CA GLN A 1059 7.88 -12.73 29.97
C GLN A 1059 8.43 -12.84 31.39
N LEU A 1060 7.69 -13.51 32.28
CA LEU A 1060 8.19 -13.91 33.58
C LEU A 1060 9.56 -14.53 33.35
N SER A 1061 10.61 -13.90 33.88
CA SER A 1061 11.92 -14.50 33.82
C SER A 1061 11.81 -15.84 34.54
N LEU A 1062 12.45 -16.88 34.00
CA LEU A 1062 12.55 -18.19 34.66
C LEU A 1062 13.31 -18.12 36.01
N PHE A 1063 13.71 -16.92 36.45
CA PHE A 1063 14.44 -16.63 37.67
C PHE A 1063 13.61 -15.94 38.77
N ASP A 1064 12.33 -15.63 38.53
CA ASP A 1064 11.44 -15.05 39.56
C ASP A 1064 10.68 -16.10 40.39
N MET A 1065 11.08 -17.38 40.31
CA MET A 1065 10.62 -18.41 41.24
C MET A 1065 11.72 -18.74 42.25
N GLU A 1066 11.76 -17.96 43.35
CA GLU A 1066 12.47 -18.36 44.56
C GLU A 1066 11.83 -19.64 45.12
N TRP A 1067 12.58 -20.74 45.09
CA TRP A 1067 12.24 -21.98 45.79
C TRP A 1067 12.54 -21.82 47.28
N THR A 1068 11.56 -22.09 48.15
CA THR A 1068 11.81 -22.52 49.53
C THR A 1068 12.23 -23.99 49.59
#